data_AF-A0AA51L1F4-F1
#
_entry.id   AF-A0AA51L1F4-F1
#
_cell.length_a   1.000
_cell.length_b   1.000
_cell.length_c   1.000
_cell.angle_alpha   90.00
_cell.angle_beta   90.00
_cell.angle_gamma   90.00
#
_symmetry.space_group_name_H-M   'P 1'
#
loop_
_entity.id
_entity.type
_entity.pdbx_description
1 polymer ?
#
loop_
_entity_poly.entity_id
_entity_poly.type
_entity_poly.pdbx_seq_one_letter_code
_entity_poly.pdbx_strand_id
1 'polypeptide(L)'
;MKGQQDAENAVFSLSKVDGIDALLFGHAHYNFPGGKEFHQGSNLSNPDLPGLDNTKGTINGTPAVEAGFWGNNLGVLDLALVQQADGTWKADKAASQSVNRAVTATTVADTDIVNEVKPEHDGTLAYVRGKIGETTAPMHSYFSRVMDDPTIQIVNNAQTDYVKNWIQTNKPELADIPVISAGAPFKAGRQGSGDYTNIVKGDLSIKSANDLYLYNNTLKAVELTGAEVKEWLEMSASQFNQIDPANANPQELINYSFQPYNFDVIDGVKYQVDVTKPARYNIVTGDVANADAHRIINFTDMDGNAIDPAQKFIVATNNYRASGGGNFPGTRGGHATVVVDSPFENRQILMDYIKAKKVVNPSADFNWKIAPVGGVAKTLTFKSSPAAKNVLTSTPDVKDVGAIADNFEQYSLDQNVHVQLLGINDFHGQLNTQGTVTVNGVKKPVGKAAYLATYLRQREATNPNNTLMVQAGDMVGASAPESALLQDEPTIRVLNSLGFDVGTVGNHEFDEGVTEMKRLIYGGPHPKTGNVPFEGSTMKYVVANLKDKATGDLLFDPYVIKNVGGEKIGFIGIALKDTPSVVIPSAVQDVVFTDEVEAINKYAAELKAKGVKSIVVLAHDPGTSKTDGTGATDVLADIANRTDSEVDVIFGGHNHAYMNAMVNGKLLLQSYSYGTAFSDVDLEIDPITHDIVKKQGEIVTTFNEGVTPDPAVNAIVQDALTQVAPIMNEVVGTATAPILKVENPHGESAMGNLIADAMKWEMNTDFAAVNSGGVRNELANPGNITWGQLFTIQPFGNDLVKLTVTGAQLRQMLNEQFPKDPNAVGARTKFVYISGFKYFWDDSKPWGQKIKEIILPDGSKINETKSYTITVNNFMADGGDGFGSLKTATNKLVGPTDLQGLIDYIKFKHSVSAKYEGRSTRVVDSPTPVPTPVPTPVPTPTPTPTPTPTPVPVPTPTPTPTPEPTPEPEPTPAGPVYWKGTVLKPGQIGMITVTKSINLWKNENGKLVLVRVLKPGQVFRVYNYVGAHGGQYGLGAGLFITNMKTNIKYETPSKAKLEQANQ
;
A
#
# COMPACT_ATOMS: atom_id res chain seq x y z
N MET A 1 56.23 -28.28 -4.83
CA MET A 1 56.37 -27.41 -6.02
C MET A 1 56.42 -25.97 -5.53
N LYS A 2 57.60 -25.32 -5.56
CA LYS A 2 57.85 -24.01 -4.92
C LYS A 2 58.12 -22.92 -5.97
N GLY A 3 57.27 -22.85 -7.00
CA GLY A 3 57.48 -21.98 -8.18
C GLY A 3 56.22 -21.64 -8.99
N GLN A 4 55.01 -21.79 -8.42
CA GLN A 4 53.76 -21.39 -9.11
C GLN A 4 53.42 -19.91 -8.92
N GLN A 5 53.82 -19.26 -7.82
CA GLN A 5 53.59 -17.83 -7.60
C GLN A 5 54.47 -16.93 -8.49
N ASP A 6 55.65 -17.40 -8.91
CA ASP A 6 56.54 -16.64 -9.81
C ASP A 6 56.19 -16.84 -11.30
N ALA A 7 55.21 -17.69 -11.63
CA ALA A 7 54.84 -18.01 -13.01
C ALA A 7 53.87 -16.99 -13.64
N GLU A 8 53.02 -16.33 -12.85
CA GLU A 8 52.09 -15.29 -13.35
C GLU A 8 52.81 -14.09 -13.97
N ASN A 9 54.07 -13.84 -13.58
CA ASN A 9 54.92 -12.76 -14.09
C ASN A 9 56.31 -13.25 -14.53
N ALA A 10 56.35 -14.32 -15.34
CA ALA A 10 57.60 -14.89 -15.86
C ALA A 10 58.45 -13.91 -16.70
N VAL A 11 57.90 -12.76 -17.10
CA VAL A 11 58.56 -11.70 -17.89
C VAL A 11 59.89 -11.25 -17.28
N PHE A 12 59.98 -11.17 -15.95
CA PHE A 12 61.22 -10.76 -15.30
C PHE A 12 62.34 -11.79 -15.53
N SER A 13 62.03 -13.08 -15.40
CA SER A 13 62.99 -14.15 -15.69
C SER A 13 63.32 -14.25 -17.18
N LEU A 14 62.33 -14.03 -18.06
CA LEU A 14 62.54 -14.01 -19.52
C LEU A 14 63.51 -12.92 -19.96
N SER A 15 63.51 -11.75 -19.32
CA SER A 15 64.43 -10.65 -19.66
C SER A 15 65.92 -10.96 -19.45
N LYS A 16 66.24 -12.05 -18.74
CA LYS A 16 67.62 -12.53 -18.50
C LYS A 16 68.10 -13.54 -19.52
N VAL A 17 67.23 -13.98 -20.45
CA VAL A 17 67.60 -14.95 -21.49
C VAL A 17 68.39 -14.25 -22.58
N ASP A 18 69.60 -14.75 -22.85
CA ASP A 18 70.46 -14.22 -23.91
C ASP A 18 69.78 -14.29 -25.28
N GLY A 19 69.91 -13.22 -26.07
CA GLY A 19 69.32 -13.10 -27.41
C GLY A 19 67.90 -12.53 -27.47
N ILE A 20 67.26 -12.23 -26.33
CA ILE A 20 66.00 -11.48 -26.32
C ILE A 20 66.29 -9.99 -26.34
N ASP A 21 65.85 -9.29 -27.40
CA ASP A 21 66.12 -7.87 -27.60
C ASP A 21 65.02 -6.93 -27.10
N ALA A 22 63.78 -7.43 -26.94
CA ALA A 22 62.64 -6.68 -26.42
C ALA A 22 61.56 -7.63 -25.86
N LEU A 23 60.69 -7.11 -24.98
CA LEU A 23 59.61 -7.88 -24.36
C LEU A 23 58.25 -7.17 -24.46
N LEU A 24 57.25 -7.87 -24.99
CA LEU A 24 55.85 -7.49 -24.91
C LEU A 24 55.13 -8.50 -24.01
N PHE A 25 54.45 -8.05 -22.96
CA PHE A 25 53.78 -8.92 -21.99
C PHE A 25 52.40 -8.37 -21.60
N GLY A 26 51.55 -9.20 -20.96
CA GLY A 26 50.15 -8.80 -20.68
C GLY A 26 49.29 -9.83 -19.94
N HIS A 27 49.46 -9.98 -18.63
CA HIS A 27 48.62 -10.87 -17.81
C HIS A 27 48.10 -10.17 -16.55
N ALA A 28 48.81 -9.15 -16.07
CA ALA A 28 48.51 -8.45 -14.84
C ALA A 28 47.54 -7.26 -15.03
N HIS A 29 47.23 -6.91 -16.28
CA HIS A 29 46.35 -5.79 -16.65
C HIS A 29 46.86 -4.44 -16.12
N TYR A 30 48.19 -4.27 -16.08
CA TYR A 30 48.83 -3.05 -15.61
C TYR A 30 49.54 -2.31 -16.73
N ASN A 31 50.01 -1.09 -16.44
CA ASN A 31 50.78 -0.30 -17.40
C ASN A 31 52.27 -0.39 -17.08
N PHE A 32 53.09 -0.90 -17.99
CA PHE A 32 54.55 -0.82 -17.89
C PHE A 32 55.13 -0.32 -19.22
N PRO A 33 55.97 0.74 -19.24
CA PRO A 33 56.31 1.61 -18.13
C PRO A 33 55.16 2.52 -17.69
N GLY A 34 55.30 3.12 -16.50
CA GLY A 34 54.50 4.25 -16.02
C GLY A 34 53.31 3.93 -15.11
N GLY A 35 52.96 2.65 -14.92
CA GLY A 35 51.94 2.23 -13.95
C GLY A 35 52.46 2.32 -12.52
N LYS A 36 51.60 2.75 -11.59
CA LYS A 36 51.90 2.87 -10.15
C LYS A 36 52.06 1.50 -9.47
N GLU A 37 51.57 0.47 -10.13
CA GLU A 37 51.62 -0.93 -9.73
C GLU A 37 53.04 -1.53 -9.89
N PHE A 38 53.92 -0.86 -10.64
CA PHE A 38 55.34 -1.18 -10.77
C PHE A 38 56.18 -0.11 -10.06
N HIS A 39 56.79 -0.41 -8.91
CA HIS A 39 57.65 0.56 -8.23
C HIS A 39 59.09 0.55 -8.80
N GLN A 40 59.72 1.73 -8.86
CA GLN A 40 61.15 1.86 -9.18
C GLN A 40 61.97 1.13 -8.10
N GLY A 41 62.74 0.10 -8.49
CA GLY A 41 63.70 -0.57 -7.61
C GLY A 41 63.16 -1.51 -6.52
N SER A 42 61.88 -1.90 -6.49
CA SER A 42 61.32 -2.98 -5.63
C SER A 42 59.87 -3.28 -6.04
N ASN A 43 59.26 -4.40 -5.64
CA ASN A 43 57.80 -4.62 -5.83
C ASN A 43 57.12 -5.02 -4.52
N LEU A 44 55.83 -4.70 -4.43
CA LEU A 44 54.85 -5.28 -3.51
C LEU A 44 55.06 -6.79 -3.40
N SER A 45 55.32 -7.24 -2.18
CA SER A 45 55.63 -8.61 -1.70
C SER A 45 57.00 -9.23 -2.00
N ASN A 46 57.88 -8.64 -2.82
CA ASN A 46 59.28 -9.10 -2.96
C ASN A 46 60.25 -7.92 -3.17
N PRO A 47 61.10 -7.58 -2.18
CA PRO A 47 61.81 -6.31 -2.14
C PRO A 47 63.01 -6.16 -3.10
N ASP A 48 63.49 -7.21 -3.79
CA ASP A 48 64.72 -7.13 -4.59
C ASP A 48 64.57 -7.75 -6.00
N LEU A 49 63.99 -7.01 -6.96
CA LEU A 49 64.14 -7.32 -8.39
C LEU A 49 65.12 -6.32 -9.05
N PRO A 50 66.45 -6.51 -8.88
CA PRO A 50 67.45 -5.66 -9.50
C PRO A 50 67.31 -5.72 -11.02
N GLY A 51 67.19 -4.55 -11.66
CA GLY A 51 67.13 -4.41 -13.12
C GLY A 51 65.79 -3.90 -13.69
N LEU A 52 64.75 -3.70 -12.89
CA LEU A 52 63.50 -3.07 -13.36
C LEU A 52 63.62 -1.53 -13.33
N ASP A 53 63.41 -0.89 -14.47
CA ASP A 53 63.35 0.56 -14.63
C ASP A 53 62.00 0.96 -15.22
N ASN A 54 61.06 1.33 -14.34
CA ASN A 54 59.68 1.71 -14.73
C ASN A 54 59.60 3.10 -15.39
N THR A 55 60.70 3.86 -15.41
CA THR A 55 60.75 5.18 -16.08
C THR A 55 61.32 5.04 -17.48
N LYS A 56 62.40 4.25 -17.66
CA LYS A 56 62.93 3.93 -18.99
C LYS A 56 62.18 2.82 -19.70
N GLY A 57 61.36 2.06 -18.97
CA GLY A 57 60.61 0.93 -19.51
C GLY A 57 61.50 -0.25 -19.87
N THR A 58 62.44 -0.59 -19.00
CA THR A 58 63.33 -1.73 -19.20
C THR A 58 63.27 -2.70 -18.04
N ILE A 59 63.47 -3.99 -18.33
CA ILE A 59 63.64 -5.04 -17.33
C ILE A 59 64.97 -5.75 -17.64
N ASN A 60 65.89 -5.74 -16.68
CA ASN A 60 67.29 -6.16 -16.83
C ASN A 60 67.98 -5.51 -18.05
N GLY A 61 67.69 -4.22 -18.30
CA GLY A 61 68.22 -3.47 -19.45
C GLY A 61 67.60 -3.83 -20.80
N THR A 62 66.65 -4.76 -20.85
CA THR A 62 65.88 -5.09 -22.06
C THR A 62 64.60 -4.25 -22.10
N PRO A 63 64.33 -3.49 -23.18
CA PRO A 63 63.08 -2.75 -23.35
C PRO A 63 61.86 -3.67 -23.22
N ALA A 64 60.90 -3.27 -22.39
CA ALA A 64 59.71 -4.05 -22.11
C ALA A 64 58.46 -3.17 -22.04
N VAL A 65 57.31 -3.68 -22.49
CA VAL A 65 56.03 -2.97 -22.42
C VAL A 65 54.86 -3.89 -22.09
N GLU A 66 53.97 -3.43 -21.22
CA GLU A 66 52.63 -3.97 -20.97
C GLU A 66 51.62 -2.83 -21.14
N ALA A 67 50.66 -3.04 -22.03
CA ALA A 67 49.72 -2.03 -22.49
C ALA A 67 48.34 -2.18 -21.83
N GLY A 68 48.30 -2.12 -20.50
CA GLY A 68 47.05 -2.06 -19.74
C GLY A 68 46.07 -3.18 -20.08
N PHE A 69 44.82 -2.83 -20.40
CA PHE A 69 43.74 -3.76 -20.72
C PHE A 69 42.65 -3.11 -21.57
N TRP A 70 41.84 -3.92 -22.26
CA TRP A 70 40.69 -3.48 -23.09
C TRP A 70 41.02 -2.41 -24.15
N GLY A 71 42.30 -2.28 -24.55
CA GLY A 71 42.75 -1.26 -25.49
C GLY A 71 42.79 0.15 -24.89
N ASN A 72 42.82 0.30 -23.57
CA ASN A 72 42.93 1.60 -22.90
C ASN A 72 44.30 2.26 -23.09
N ASN A 73 45.31 1.50 -23.52
CA ASN A 73 46.68 1.96 -23.71
C ASN A 73 47.27 1.29 -24.96
N LEU A 74 48.09 2.05 -25.70
CA LEU A 74 48.96 1.55 -26.74
C LEU A 74 50.39 1.46 -26.19
N GLY A 75 50.91 0.24 -26.08
CA GLY A 75 52.31 0.00 -25.77
C GLY A 75 53.17 0.13 -27.01
N VAL A 76 54.21 0.96 -26.96
CA VAL A 76 55.14 1.19 -28.06
C VAL A 76 56.54 0.80 -27.62
N LEU A 77 57.21 0.01 -28.45
CA LEU A 77 58.63 -0.34 -28.32
C LEU A 77 59.38 0.24 -29.52
N ASP A 78 60.15 1.30 -29.27
CA ASP A 78 61.00 1.93 -30.28
C ASP A 78 62.40 1.31 -30.17
N LEU A 79 62.74 0.42 -31.11
CA LEU A 79 64.02 -0.29 -31.13
C LEU A 79 65.05 0.45 -31.98
N ALA A 80 66.15 0.84 -31.35
CA ALA A 80 67.33 1.32 -32.06
C ALA A 80 68.09 0.12 -32.62
N LEU A 81 68.27 0.06 -33.95
CA LEU A 81 69.03 -1.00 -34.60
C LEU A 81 70.38 -0.47 -35.09
N VAL A 82 71.45 -1.21 -34.82
CA VAL A 82 72.82 -0.88 -35.23
C VAL A 82 73.35 -1.98 -36.13
N GLN A 83 73.76 -1.61 -37.34
CA GLN A 83 74.40 -2.53 -38.26
C GLN A 83 75.82 -2.85 -37.79
N GLN A 84 76.11 -4.12 -37.65
CA GLN A 84 77.41 -4.66 -37.27
C GLN A 84 78.35 -4.72 -38.47
N ALA A 85 79.65 -4.86 -38.22
CA ALA A 85 80.69 -4.88 -39.26
C ALA A 85 80.55 -6.08 -40.25
N ASP A 86 79.83 -7.13 -39.85
CA ASP A 86 79.53 -8.31 -40.68
C ASP A 86 78.24 -8.17 -41.51
N GLY A 87 77.59 -7.00 -41.47
CA GLY A 87 76.36 -6.69 -42.19
C GLY A 87 75.07 -7.08 -41.46
N THR A 88 75.16 -7.75 -40.29
CA THR A 88 73.99 -8.11 -39.47
C THR A 88 73.47 -6.92 -38.66
N TRP A 89 72.21 -6.94 -38.25
CA TRP A 89 71.62 -5.89 -37.41
C TRP A 89 71.46 -6.42 -35.97
N LYS A 90 71.80 -5.58 -35.00
CA LYS A 90 71.59 -5.86 -33.57
C LYS A 90 70.86 -4.70 -32.92
N ALA A 91 69.94 -5.00 -31.99
CA ALA A 91 69.29 -3.97 -31.19
C ALA A 91 70.29 -3.33 -30.22
N ASP A 92 70.37 -1.99 -30.24
CA ASP A 92 70.97 -1.21 -29.18
C ASP A 92 69.92 -0.99 -28.09
N LYS A 93 69.94 -1.88 -27.10
CA LYS A 93 69.01 -1.84 -25.96
C LYS A 93 69.09 -0.55 -25.16
N ALA A 94 70.26 0.11 -25.11
CA ALA A 94 70.46 1.33 -24.34
C ALA A 94 69.87 2.56 -25.05
N ALA A 95 69.82 2.53 -26.39
CA ALA A 95 69.18 3.56 -27.20
C ALA A 95 67.71 3.26 -27.54
N SER A 96 67.22 2.06 -27.22
CA SER A 96 65.83 1.66 -27.38
C SER A 96 64.96 2.15 -26.21
N GLN A 97 63.68 2.41 -26.47
CA GLN A 97 62.74 2.93 -25.47
C GLN A 97 61.40 2.21 -25.53
N SER A 98 60.71 2.16 -24.40
CA SER A 98 59.30 1.76 -24.37
C SER A 98 58.43 2.83 -23.72
N VAL A 99 57.21 2.98 -24.22
CA VAL A 99 56.23 3.94 -23.70
C VAL A 99 54.83 3.38 -23.76
N ASN A 100 53.99 3.77 -22.80
CA ASN A 100 52.55 3.58 -22.88
C ASN A 100 51.86 4.88 -23.27
N ARG A 101 50.96 4.82 -24.24
CA ARG A 101 50.13 5.95 -24.67
C ARG A 101 48.68 5.66 -24.33
N ALA A 102 48.08 6.47 -23.47
CA ALA A 102 46.68 6.29 -23.10
C ALA A 102 45.75 6.57 -24.29
N VAL A 103 44.76 5.71 -24.49
CA VAL A 103 43.61 5.93 -25.35
C VAL A 103 42.57 6.67 -24.51
N THR A 104 42.27 7.91 -24.88
CA THR A 104 41.33 8.77 -24.15
C THR A 104 40.07 9.01 -24.97
N ALA A 105 39.07 9.66 -24.38
CA ALA A 105 37.85 10.06 -25.09
C ALA A 105 38.12 11.00 -26.29
N THR A 106 39.32 11.61 -26.39
CA THR A 106 39.72 12.45 -27.51
C THR A 106 40.53 11.71 -28.58
N THR A 107 40.87 10.44 -28.35
CA THR A 107 41.51 9.60 -29.37
C THR A 107 40.49 9.29 -30.47
N VAL A 108 40.77 9.72 -31.69
CA VAL A 108 39.88 9.49 -32.84
C VAL A 108 39.85 7.99 -33.15
N ALA A 109 38.65 7.41 -33.15
CA ALA A 109 38.47 6.01 -33.53
C ALA A 109 38.71 5.82 -35.04
N ASP A 110 39.33 4.71 -35.42
CA ASP A 110 39.48 4.32 -36.81
C ASP A 110 38.10 3.97 -37.39
N THR A 111 37.65 4.74 -38.38
CA THR A 111 36.30 4.60 -38.93
C THR A 111 36.11 3.31 -39.72
N ASP A 112 37.17 2.76 -40.30
CA ASP A 112 37.08 1.52 -41.08
C ASP A 112 36.87 0.34 -40.12
N ILE A 113 37.59 0.31 -38.99
CA ILE A 113 37.37 -0.67 -37.92
C ILE A 113 35.98 -0.53 -37.31
N VAL A 114 35.53 0.70 -37.02
CA VAL A 114 34.17 0.96 -36.49
C VAL A 114 33.11 0.44 -37.45
N ASN A 115 33.26 0.67 -38.75
CA ASN A 115 32.31 0.22 -39.76
C ASN A 115 32.33 -1.31 -39.94
N GLU A 116 33.51 -1.93 -39.90
CA GLU A 116 33.68 -3.38 -40.02
C GLU A 116 33.00 -4.13 -38.87
N VAL A 117 33.11 -3.63 -37.63
CA VAL A 117 32.49 -4.28 -36.46
C VAL A 117 31.05 -3.84 -36.19
N LYS A 118 30.54 -2.85 -36.94
CA LYS A 118 29.21 -2.28 -36.71
C LYS A 118 28.09 -3.32 -36.81
N PRO A 119 28.05 -4.20 -37.83
CA PRO A 119 26.99 -5.20 -37.96
C PRO A 119 26.94 -6.16 -36.77
N GLU A 120 28.09 -6.64 -36.29
CA GLU A 120 28.21 -7.54 -35.14
C GLU A 120 27.86 -6.81 -33.84
N HIS A 121 28.26 -5.54 -33.71
CA HIS A 121 27.92 -4.70 -32.55
C HIS A 121 26.40 -4.48 -32.46
N ASP A 122 25.78 -4.03 -33.56
CA ASP A 122 24.34 -3.79 -33.64
C ASP A 122 23.55 -5.10 -33.45
N GLY A 123 24.02 -6.20 -34.06
CA GLY A 123 23.45 -7.53 -33.90
C GLY A 123 23.52 -8.04 -32.45
N THR A 124 24.65 -7.83 -31.79
CA THR A 124 24.83 -8.15 -30.37
C THR A 124 23.89 -7.31 -29.50
N LEU A 125 23.79 -6.00 -29.75
CA LEU A 125 22.85 -5.12 -29.05
C LEU A 125 21.40 -5.57 -29.24
N ALA A 126 21.00 -5.94 -30.46
CA ALA A 126 19.67 -6.45 -30.75
C ALA A 126 19.39 -7.76 -29.99
N TYR A 127 20.35 -8.68 -29.96
CA TYR A 127 20.25 -9.92 -29.20
C TYR A 127 20.12 -9.67 -27.69
N VAL A 128 21.04 -8.91 -27.08
CA VAL A 128 21.03 -8.70 -25.62
C VAL A 128 19.84 -7.87 -25.14
N ARG A 129 19.27 -7.01 -26.01
CA ARG A 129 18.03 -6.26 -25.75
C ARG A 129 16.77 -7.08 -26.00
N GLY A 130 16.89 -8.31 -26.51
CA GLY A 130 15.77 -9.22 -26.71
C GLY A 130 15.00 -9.46 -25.42
N LYS A 131 13.67 -9.24 -25.47
CA LYS A 131 12.77 -9.42 -24.33
C LYS A 131 12.66 -10.88 -23.93
N ILE A 132 12.82 -11.16 -22.64
CA ILE A 132 12.67 -12.48 -22.04
C ILE A 132 11.48 -12.56 -21.07
N GLY A 133 10.97 -11.43 -20.59
CA GLY A 133 9.80 -11.36 -19.71
C GLY A 133 9.54 -9.92 -19.23
N GLU A 134 8.80 -9.78 -18.15
CA GLU A 134 8.49 -8.51 -17.47
C GLU A 134 8.62 -8.67 -15.96
N THR A 135 9.04 -7.63 -15.24
CA THR A 135 9.00 -7.54 -13.78
C THR A 135 7.97 -6.52 -13.31
N THR A 136 7.18 -6.86 -12.30
CA THR A 136 6.20 -5.95 -11.69
C THR A 136 6.79 -5.03 -10.63
N ALA A 137 8.00 -5.33 -10.15
CA ALA A 137 8.74 -4.59 -9.13
C ALA A 137 10.16 -4.23 -9.62
N PRO A 138 10.74 -3.10 -9.18
CA PRO A 138 12.15 -2.80 -9.41
C PRO A 138 13.06 -3.76 -8.64
N MET A 139 14.28 -3.98 -9.12
CA MET A 139 15.31 -4.78 -8.47
C MET A 139 16.63 -4.03 -8.42
N HIS A 140 17.25 -3.97 -7.24
CA HIS A 140 18.57 -3.37 -7.08
C HIS A 140 19.40 -4.08 -6.02
N SER A 141 20.72 -4.09 -6.20
CA SER A 141 21.65 -4.72 -5.25
C SER A 141 22.32 -3.72 -4.29
N TYR A 142 21.86 -2.47 -4.24
CA TYR A 142 22.49 -1.39 -3.45
C TYR A 142 22.72 -1.76 -1.98
N PHE A 143 21.82 -2.53 -1.37
CA PHE A 143 21.88 -2.90 0.04
C PHE A 143 22.00 -4.43 0.24
N SER A 144 22.20 -5.19 -0.84
CA SER A 144 22.27 -6.67 -0.86
C SER A 144 23.29 -7.30 0.10
N ARG A 145 24.26 -6.52 0.60
CA ARG A 145 25.28 -6.98 1.54
C ARG A 145 24.87 -6.85 3.01
N VAL A 146 23.82 -6.08 3.31
CA VAL A 146 23.40 -5.78 4.70
C VAL A 146 21.93 -6.11 4.98
N MET A 147 21.14 -6.37 3.93
CA MET A 147 19.75 -6.82 4.02
C MET A 147 19.40 -7.69 2.82
N ASP A 148 18.33 -8.47 2.96
CA ASP A 148 17.77 -9.30 1.89
C ASP A 148 17.25 -8.45 0.72
N ASP A 149 17.33 -8.99 -0.50
CA ASP A 149 17.09 -8.21 -1.71
C ASP A 149 16.57 -9.04 -2.91
N PRO A 150 15.76 -8.42 -3.78
CA PRO A 150 15.08 -9.14 -4.86
C PRO A 150 16.01 -9.61 -6.00
N THR A 151 17.24 -9.08 -6.12
CA THR A 151 18.20 -9.50 -7.16
C THR A 151 18.77 -10.89 -6.88
N ILE A 152 19.02 -11.23 -5.61
CA ILE A 152 19.42 -12.59 -5.22
C ILE A 152 18.21 -13.51 -5.21
N GLN A 153 17.05 -13.03 -4.75
CA GLN A 153 15.82 -13.83 -4.69
C GLN A 153 15.44 -14.44 -6.03
N ILE A 154 15.45 -13.66 -7.12
CA ILE A 154 15.05 -14.17 -8.44
C ILE A 154 15.99 -15.27 -8.95
N VAL A 155 17.28 -15.16 -8.62
CA VAL A 155 18.30 -16.17 -8.96
C VAL A 155 18.02 -17.45 -8.16
N ASN A 156 17.82 -17.32 -6.85
CA ASN A 156 17.51 -18.46 -5.98
C ASN A 156 16.20 -19.17 -6.38
N ASN A 157 15.16 -18.41 -6.71
CA ASN A 157 13.89 -18.95 -7.19
C ASN A 157 14.08 -19.77 -8.48
N ALA A 158 14.87 -19.28 -9.43
CA ALA A 158 15.14 -19.99 -10.68
C ALA A 158 15.97 -21.27 -10.45
N GLN A 159 16.97 -21.21 -9.58
CA GLN A 159 17.79 -22.36 -9.18
C GLN A 159 16.93 -23.44 -8.50
N THR A 160 16.10 -23.05 -7.52
CA THR A 160 15.20 -23.96 -6.79
C THR A 160 14.15 -24.59 -7.70
N ASP A 161 13.49 -23.80 -8.56
CA ASP A 161 12.49 -24.29 -9.52
C ASP A 161 13.10 -25.34 -10.46
N TYR A 162 14.28 -25.05 -11.01
CA TYR A 162 15.00 -26.00 -11.87
C TYR A 162 15.36 -27.29 -11.12
N VAL A 163 15.97 -27.20 -9.93
CA VAL A 163 16.40 -28.38 -9.17
C VAL A 163 15.22 -29.25 -8.76
N LYS A 164 14.11 -28.66 -8.28
CA LYS A 164 12.90 -29.40 -7.93
C LYS A 164 12.33 -30.15 -9.14
N ASN A 165 12.20 -29.48 -10.29
CA ASN A 165 11.70 -30.10 -11.52
C ASN A 165 12.63 -31.21 -12.03
N TRP A 166 13.95 -31.00 -11.93
CA TRP A 166 14.93 -32.00 -12.33
C TRP A 166 14.88 -33.23 -11.43
N ILE A 167 14.80 -33.05 -10.10
CA ILE A 167 14.71 -34.13 -9.11
C ILE A 167 13.45 -34.96 -9.34
N GLN A 168 12.29 -34.32 -9.49
CA GLN A 168 11.02 -35.01 -9.76
C GLN A 168 11.10 -35.92 -10.99
N THR A 169 11.86 -35.52 -12.01
CA THR A 169 11.96 -36.26 -13.26
C THR A 169 13.06 -37.34 -13.24
N ASN A 170 14.21 -37.05 -12.61
CA ASN A 170 15.43 -37.86 -12.77
C ASN A 170 15.85 -38.62 -11.50
N LYS A 171 15.44 -38.14 -10.32
CA LYS A 171 15.78 -38.70 -8.99
C LYS A 171 14.62 -38.57 -8.00
N PRO A 172 13.45 -39.16 -8.27
CA PRO A 172 12.25 -39.02 -7.43
C PRO A 172 12.47 -39.50 -5.99
N GLU A 173 13.46 -40.34 -5.72
CA GLU A 173 13.85 -40.76 -4.37
C GLU A 173 14.36 -39.60 -3.49
N LEU A 174 14.75 -38.47 -4.07
CA LEU A 174 15.17 -37.26 -3.34
C LEU A 174 14.04 -36.24 -3.19
N ALA A 175 12.82 -36.54 -3.66
CA ALA A 175 11.72 -35.56 -3.71
C ALA A 175 11.28 -35.04 -2.33
N ASP A 176 11.47 -35.84 -1.27
CA ASP A 176 11.12 -35.48 0.10
C ASP A 176 12.22 -34.70 0.83
N ILE A 177 13.40 -34.53 0.22
CA ILE A 177 14.49 -33.73 0.80
C ILE A 177 14.28 -32.26 0.42
N PRO A 178 14.25 -31.32 1.39
CA PRO A 178 14.08 -29.91 1.09
C PRO A 178 15.18 -29.38 0.15
N VAL A 179 14.75 -28.72 -0.93
CA VAL A 179 15.62 -28.00 -1.86
C VAL A 179 15.69 -26.54 -1.44
N ILE A 180 16.91 -26.08 -1.13
CA ILE A 180 17.25 -24.68 -0.78
C ILE A 180 18.25 -24.15 -1.80
N SER A 181 18.45 -22.84 -1.91
CA SER A 181 19.33 -22.27 -2.94
C SER A 181 20.30 -21.22 -2.38
N ALA A 182 21.58 -21.37 -2.72
CA ALA A 182 22.62 -20.41 -2.43
C ALA A 182 22.86 -19.50 -3.65
N GLY A 183 22.81 -18.18 -3.42
CA GLY A 183 23.08 -17.14 -4.39
C GLY A 183 23.86 -15.98 -3.76
N ALA A 184 24.56 -15.18 -4.56
CA ALA A 184 25.38 -14.07 -4.07
C ALA A 184 25.14 -12.80 -4.89
N PRO A 185 25.32 -11.61 -4.29
CA PRO A 185 25.22 -10.36 -5.03
C PRO A 185 26.50 -10.12 -5.83
N PHE A 186 26.50 -10.47 -7.11
CA PHE A 186 27.70 -10.38 -7.94
C PHE A 186 28.13 -8.95 -8.25
N LYS A 187 27.19 -8.00 -8.28
CA LYS A 187 27.43 -6.57 -8.43
C LYS A 187 27.03 -5.85 -7.14
N ALA A 188 27.99 -5.64 -6.24
CA ALA A 188 27.78 -4.97 -4.96
C ALA A 188 28.97 -4.10 -4.57
N GLY A 189 29.41 -3.24 -5.49
CA GLY A 189 30.39 -2.19 -5.26
C GLY A 189 31.86 -2.63 -5.34
N ARG A 190 32.16 -3.84 -5.83
CA ARG A 190 33.54 -4.34 -5.93
C ARG A 190 34.36 -3.53 -6.94
N GLN A 191 33.77 -3.20 -8.08
CA GLN A 191 34.42 -2.45 -9.17
C GLN A 191 34.16 -0.93 -9.08
N GLY A 192 33.80 -0.42 -7.89
CA GLY A 192 33.51 1.00 -7.67
C GLY A 192 32.00 1.29 -7.52
N SER A 193 31.64 2.56 -7.37
CA SER A 193 30.29 2.98 -6.99
C SER A 193 29.21 2.78 -8.06
N GLY A 194 29.61 2.47 -9.31
CA GLY A 194 28.71 2.06 -10.39
C GLY A 194 28.46 0.55 -10.50
N ASP A 195 29.13 -0.26 -9.68
CA ASP A 195 29.08 -1.73 -9.73
C ASP A 195 27.90 -2.31 -8.94
N TYR A 196 26.68 -1.94 -9.34
CA TYR A 196 25.43 -2.41 -8.76
C TYR A 196 24.44 -2.81 -9.84
N THR A 197 23.57 -3.76 -9.53
CA THR A 197 22.40 -4.10 -10.36
C THR A 197 21.32 -3.06 -10.09
N ASN A 198 20.70 -2.56 -11.16
CA ASN A 198 19.56 -1.65 -11.07
C ASN A 198 18.63 -1.87 -12.28
N ILE A 199 17.53 -2.59 -12.04
CA ILE A 199 16.53 -2.95 -13.04
C ILE A 199 15.22 -2.31 -12.62
N VAL A 200 14.70 -1.40 -13.45
CA VAL A 200 13.39 -0.78 -13.21
C VAL A 200 12.25 -1.74 -13.51
N LYS A 201 11.06 -1.44 -12.98
CA LYS A 201 9.81 -2.13 -13.34
C LYS A 201 9.60 -2.11 -14.87
N GLY A 202 9.15 -3.24 -15.43
CA GLY A 202 8.83 -3.36 -16.86
C GLY A 202 9.59 -4.51 -17.53
N ASP A 203 9.99 -4.32 -18.79
CA ASP A 203 10.58 -5.36 -19.62
C ASP A 203 11.92 -5.88 -19.07
N LEU A 204 12.04 -7.21 -18.99
CA LEU A 204 13.29 -7.91 -18.75
C LEU A 204 13.86 -8.39 -20.08
N SER A 205 15.16 -8.18 -20.26
CA SER A 205 15.91 -8.59 -21.45
C SER A 205 17.03 -9.57 -21.09
N ILE A 206 17.70 -10.15 -22.08
CA ILE A 206 18.91 -10.97 -21.86
C ILE A 206 19.95 -10.17 -21.06
N LYS A 207 20.12 -8.87 -21.35
CA LYS A 207 20.98 -7.97 -20.54
C LYS A 207 20.59 -7.96 -19.06
N SER A 208 19.29 -8.00 -18.73
CA SER A 208 18.83 -8.04 -17.34
C SER A 208 19.29 -9.32 -16.64
N ALA A 209 19.18 -10.48 -17.29
CA ALA A 209 19.69 -11.74 -16.75
C ALA A 209 21.22 -11.75 -16.60
N ASN A 210 21.96 -11.12 -17.52
CA ASN A 210 23.41 -10.95 -17.42
C ASN A 210 23.82 -10.06 -16.25
N ASP A 211 23.03 -9.03 -15.94
CA ASP A 211 23.26 -8.11 -14.83
C ASP A 211 22.95 -8.76 -13.46
N LEU A 212 22.01 -9.73 -13.44
CA LEU A 212 21.68 -10.53 -12.26
C LEU A 212 22.67 -11.68 -12.02
N TYR A 213 23.20 -12.30 -13.08
CA TYR A 213 24.18 -13.40 -12.98
C TYR A 213 25.32 -13.23 -13.99
N LEU A 214 26.46 -12.70 -13.51
CA LEU A 214 27.60 -12.29 -14.34
C LEU A 214 28.49 -13.47 -14.79
N TYR A 215 28.57 -14.53 -14.02
CA TYR A 215 29.50 -15.63 -14.28
C TYR A 215 28.88 -16.74 -15.13
N ASN A 216 29.68 -17.35 -16.01
CA ASN A 216 29.26 -18.49 -16.85
C ASN A 216 29.32 -19.81 -16.08
N ASN A 217 28.82 -19.80 -14.84
CA ASN A 217 28.85 -20.96 -13.96
C ASN A 217 27.65 -21.87 -14.27
N THR A 218 27.88 -23.17 -14.40
CA THR A 218 26.80 -24.16 -14.54
C THR A 218 26.15 -24.46 -13.20
N LEU A 219 24.85 -24.71 -13.20
CA LEU A 219 24.12 -25.05 -11.97
C LEU A 219 24.55 -26.45 -11.49
N LYS A 220 24.81 -26.56 -10.19
CA LYS A 220 24.96 -27.84 -9.48
C LYS A 220 24.03 -27.84 -8.28
N ALA A 221 23.65 -29.01 -7.79
CA ALA A 221 23.05 -29.12 -6.47
C ALA A 221 23.79 -30.18 -5.66
N VAL A 222 24.10 -29.85 -4.41
CA VAL A 222 24.84 -30.71 -3.48
C VAL A 222 23.96 -31.14 -2.31
N GLU A 223 24.15 -32.36 -1.83
CA GLU A 223 23.53 -32.80 -0.58
C GLU A 223 24.39 -32.37 0.61
N LEU A 224 23.79 -31.65 1.57
CA LEU A 224 24.41 -31.22 2.81
C LEU A 224 23.47 -31.46 4.01
N THR A 225 24.04 -31.58 5.20
CA THR A 225 23.29 -31.61 6.47
C THR A 225 22.97 -30.19 6.96
N GLY A 226 21.98 -30.05 7.84
CA GLY A 226 21.65 -28.77 8.48
C GLY A 226 22.84 -28.12 9.19
N ALA A 227 23.71 -28.93 9.80
CA ALA A 227 24.97 -28.46 10.38
C ALA A 227 25.92 -27.88 9.31
N GLU A 228 26.08 -28.54 8.18
CA GLU A 228 26.94 -28.08 7.08
C GLU A 228 26.39 -26.83 6.40
N VAL A 229 25.07 -26.73 6.21
CA VAL A 229 24.40 -25.52 5.71
C VAL A 229 24.63 -24.35 6.67
N LYS A 230 24.53 -24.58 7.97
CA LYS A 230 24.82 -23.54 8.98
C LYS A 230 26.28 -23.08 8.91
N GLU A 231 27.23 -24.00 8.81
CA GLU A 231 28.65 -23.65 8.71
C GLU A 231 29.00 -22.94 7.39
N TRP A 232 28.28 -23.23 6.29
CA TRP A 232 28.36 -22.44 5.06
C TRP A 232 27.94 -20.99 5.32
N LEU A 233 26.80 -20.78 5.98
CA LEU A 233 26.33 -19.44 6.34
C LEU A 233 27.29 -18.72 7.31
N GLU A 234 27.95 -19.44 8.23
CA GLU A 234 29.00 -18.87 9.09
C GLU A 234 30.20 -18.34 8.28
N MET A 235 30.58 -19.01 7.18
CA MET A 235 31.59 -18.50 6.26
C MET A 235 31.10 -17.23 5.54
N SER A 236 29.86 -17.21 5.04
CA SER A 236 29.24 -15.99 4.47
C SER A 236 29.20 -14.83 5.47
N ALA A 237 28.88 -15.11 6.74
CA ALA A 237 28.82 -14.11 7.82
C ALA A 237 30.19 -13.49 8.16
N SER A 238 31.29 -14.03 7.64
CA SER A 238 32.63 -13.43 7.75
C SER A 238 32.78 -12.15 6.91
N GLN A 239 31.79 -11.81 6.08
CA GLN A 239 31.64 -10.50 5.46
C GLN A 239 31.60 -9.34 6.46
N PHE A 240 31.10 -9.56 7.68
CA PHE A 240 30.85 -8.45 8.60
C PHE A 240 32.03 -8.21 9.55
N ASN A 241 32.32 -6.95 9.86
CA ASN A 241 33.20 -6.62 10.98
C ASN A 241 32.54 -7.02 12.30
N GLN A 242 33.34 -7.25 13.34
CA GLN A 242 32.80 -7.41 14.69
C GLN A 242 32.36 -6.04 15.23
N ILE A 243 31.12 -5.94 15.67
CA ILE A 243 30.55 -4.74 16.28
C ILE A 243 30.69 -4.83 17.80
N ASP A 244 31.15 -3.76 18.44
CA ASP A 244 31.22 -3.64 19.90
C ASP A 244 29.93 -2.97 20.43
N PRO A 245 29.07 -3.71 21.18
CA PRO A 245 27.84 -3.17 21.78
C PRO A 245 28.08 -2.03 22.78
N ALA A 246 29.28 -1.92 23.34
CA ALA A 246 29.66 -0.89 24.31
C ALA A 246 30.15 0.42 23.65
N ASN A 247 30.32 0.42 22.32
CA ASN A 247 30.83 1.57 21.58
C ASN A 247 29.69 2.33 20.89
N ALA A 248 29.43 3.55 21.34
CA ALA A 248 28.39 4.42 20.79
C ALA A 248 28.78 5.11 19.48
N ASN A 249 30.04 5.06 19.06
CA ASN A 249 30.47 5.66 17.80
C ASN A 249 29.93 4.85 16.61
N PRO A 250 29.78 5.47 15.42
CA PRO A 250 29.46 4.74 14.19
C PRO A 250 30.47 3.62 13.92
N GLN A 251 29.97 2.42 13.60
CA GLN A 251 30.80 1.24 13.35
C GLN A 251 30.55 0.71 11.93
N GLU A 252 31.62 0.54 11.16
CA GLU A 252 31.56 0.02 9.79
C GLU A 252 31.18 -1.47 9.81
N LEU A 253 30.04 -1.80 9.19
CA LEU A 253 29.44 -3.13 9.22
C LEU A 253 30.17 -4.09 8.27
N ILE A 254 30.62 -3.61 7.10
CA ILE A 254 31.18 -4.47 6.05
C ILE A 254 32.71 -4.55 6.14
N ASN A 255 33.24 -5.77 6.15
CA ASN A 255 34.63 -6.05 5.83
C ASN A 255 34.83 -6.08 4.32
N TYR A 256 35.30 -4.97 3.74
CA TYR A 256 35.48 -4.83 2.28
C TYR A 256 36.60 -5.71 1.69
N SER A 257 37.43 -6.37 2.50
CA SER A 257 38.33 -7.41 2.00
C SER A 257 37.58 -8.69 1.60
N PHE A 258 36.39 -8.92 2.19
CA PHE A 258 35.51 -10.01 1.80
C PHE A 258 34.80 -9.68 0.49
N GLN A 259 34.95 -10.57 -0.48
CA GLN A 259 34.46 -10.35 -1.85
C GLN A 259 32.96 -10.66 -1.92
N PRO A 260 32.13 -9.81 -2.57
CA PRO A 260 30.69 -9.98 -2.56
C PRO A 260 30.19 -11.25 -3.26
N TYR A 261 30.92 -11.79 -4.23
CA TYR A 261 30.62 -13.10 -4.84
C TYR A 261 30.88 -14.31 -3.91
N ASN A 262 31.47 -14.07 -2.73
CA ASN A 262 31.56 -15.04 -1.65
C ASN A 262 30.50 -14.78 -0.56
N PHE A 263 29.64 -13.77 -0.70
CA PHE A 263 28.56 -13.55 0.26
C PHE A 263 27.33 -14.32 -0.21
N ASP A 264 27.30 -15.62 0.10
CA ASP A 264 26.17 -16.47 -0.26
C ASP A 264 25.02 -16.25 0.74
N VAL A 265 23.86 -15.87 0.22
CA VAL A 265 22.55 -15.89 0.89
C VAL A 265 21.85 -17.19 0.50
N ILE A 266 21.36 -17.93 1.50
CA ILE A 266 20.66 -19.20 1.28
C ILE A 266 19.16 -19.03 1.48
N ASP A 267 18.41 -19.13 0.38
CA ASP A 267 16.95 -19.09 0.33
C ASP A 267 16.33 -20.43 0.71
N GLY A 268 15.20 -20.40 1.42
CA GLY A 268 14.49 -21.58 1.95
C GLY A 268 14.79 -21.92 3.41
N VAL A 269 15.56 -21.08 4.11
CA VAL A 269 15.84 -21.14 5.55
C VAL A 269 15.86 -19.73 6.12
N LYS A 270 15.42 -19.55 7.37
CA LYS A 270 15.47 -18.27 8.08
C LYS A 270 16.67 -18.21 9.04
N TYR A 271 17.34 -17.07 9.12
CA TYR A 271 18.46 -16.88 10.05
C TYR A 271 18.75 -15.41 10.36
N GLN A 272 19.48 -15.17 11.44
CA GLN A 272 20.02 -13.86 11.77
C GLN A 272 21.54 -13.94 11.94
N VAL A 273 22.21 -12.81 11.71
CA VAL A 273 23.66 -12.68 11.86
C VAL A 273 24.01 -11.82 13.07
N ASP A 274 24.50 -12.43 14.15
CA ASP A 274 25.05 -11.76 15.33
C ASP A 274 26.45 -11.22 15.04
N VAL A 275 26.51 -9.96 14.64
CA VAL A 275 27.76 -9.26 14.34
C VAL A 275 28.56 -8.87 15.59
N THR A 276 28.06 -9.11 16.80
CA THR A 276 28.80 -8.82 18.04
C THR A 276 29.88 -9.86 18.35
N LYS A 277 29.80 -11.03 17.71
CA LYS A 277 30.80 -12.11 17.81
C LYS A 277 31.89 -11.96 16.74
N PRO A 278 33.13 -12.42 16.98
CA PRO A 278 34.15 -12.44 15.94
C PRO A 278 33.76 -13.42 14.81
N ALA A 279 34.31 -13.22 13.61
CA ALA A 279 34.07 -14.12 12.47
C ALA A 279 34.65 -15.51 12.75
N ARG A 280 33.88 -16.56 12.47
CA ARG A 280 34.30 -17.95 12.74
C ARG A 280 35.46 -18.39 11.84
N TYR A 281 35.45 -18.00 10.56
CA TYR A 281 36.36 -18.49 9.53
C TYR A 281 37.36 -17.44 9.05
N ASN A 282 38.55 -17.90 8.65
CA ASN A 282 39.49 -17.08 7.89
C ASN A 282 38.99 -16.93 6.45
N ILE A 283 38.81 -15.69 6.00
CA ILE A 283 38.21 -15.37 4.69
C ILE A 283 39.05 -15.82 3.48
N VAL A 284 40.34 -16.10 3.68
CA VAL A 284 41.27 -16.53 2.62
C VAL A 284 41.37 -18.05 2.60
N THR A 285 41.68 -18.66 3.75
CA THR A 285 41.98 -20.11 3.81
C THR A 285 40.74 -20.98 4.03
N GLY A 286 39.65 -20.41 4.56
CA GLY A 286 38.46 -21.16 4.99
C GLY A 286 38.71 -22.03 6.23
N ASP A 287 39.83 -21.83 6.94
CA ASP A 287 40.09 -22.52 8.21
C ASP A 287 39.34 -21.83 9.36
N VAL A 288 38.98 -22.60 10.38
CA VAL A 288 38.34 -22.08 11.59
C VAL A 288 39.33 -21.19 12.33
N ALA A 289 39.04 -19.90 12.42
CA ALA A 289 39.83 -18.90 13.14
C ALA A 289 39.34 -18.72 14.59
N ASN A 290 38.03 -18.80 14.82
CA ASN A 290 37.40 -18.65 16.14
C ASN A 290 36.40 -19.78 16.39
N ALA A 291 36.86 -20.88 17.01
CA ALA A 291 36.10 -22.12 17.13
C ALA A 291 34.84 -22.02 18.02
N ASP A 292 34.80 -21.08 18.95
CA ASP A 292 33.65 -20.86 19.84
C ASP A 292 32.69 -19.78 19.30
N ALA A 293 33.03 -19.14 18.17
CA ALA A 293 32.21 -18.10 17.59
C ALA A 293 31.16 -18.69 16.63
N HIS A 294 29.91 -18.28 16.82
CA HIS A 294 28.78 -18.61 15.96
C HIS A 294 27.96 -17.34 15.75
N ARG A 295 27.97 -16.81 14.53
CA ARG A 295 27.19 -15.62 14.15
C ARG A 295 25.80 -15.99 13.68
N ILE A 296 25.58 -17.21 13.18
CA ILE A 296 24.28 -17.64 12.67
C ILE A 296 23.41 -18.11 13.84
N ILE A 297 22.42 -17.27 14.18
CA ILE A 297 21.43 -17.51 15.23
C ILE A 297 20.02 -17.57 14.65
N ASN A 298 19.06 -18.09 15.42
CA ASN A 298 17.67 -18.24 14.98
C ASN A 298 17.54 -18.94 13.63
N PHE A 299 18.34 -20.00 13.44
CA PHE A 299 18.37 -20.80 12.21
C PHE A 299 17.19 -21.77 12.16
N THR A 300 16.21 -21.45 11.33
CA THR A 300 14.94 -22.18 11.22
C THR A 300 14.59 -22.46 9.77
N ASP A 301 13.61 -23.32 9.53
CA ASP A 301 12.92 -23.36 8.24
C ASP A 301 12.09 -22.08 8.02
N MET A 302 11.42 -21.99 6.87
CA MET A 302 10.58 -20.85 6.53
C MET A 302 9.33 -20.72 7.41
N ASP A 303 8.91 -21.80 8.07
CA ASP A 303 7.77 -21.84 8.97
C ASP A 303 8.15 -21.47 10.42
N GLY A 304 9.44 -21.29 10.70
CA GLY A 304 9.99 -20.89 11.99
C GLY A 304 10.36 -22.07 12.90
N ASN A 305 10.36 -23.31 12.40
CA ASN A 305 10.80 -24.48 13.16
C ASN A 305 12.33 -24.59 13.14
N ALA A 306 12.93 -24.92 14.28
CA ALA A 306 14.37 -25.14 14.36
C ALA A 306 14.82 -26.29 13.44
N ILE A 307 15.89 -26.08 12.69
CA ILE A 307 16.46 -27.08 11.80
C ILE A 307 17.26 -28.11 12.60
N ASP A 308 16.96 -29.39 12.40
CA ASP A 308 17.78 -30.48 12.96
C ASP A 308 19.17 -30.47 12.27
N PRO A 309 20.29 -30.41 13.03
CA PRO A 309 21.64 -30.45 12.47
C PRO A 309 21.91 -31.65 11.53
N ALA A 310 21.24 -32.78 11.72
CA ALA A 310 21.39 -33.97 10.88
C ALA A 310 20.44 -34.00 9.67
N GLN A 311 19.45 -33.10 9.61
CA GLN A 311 18.50 -33.00 8.49
C GLN A 311 19.25 -32.80 7.18
N LYS A 312 18.84 -33.52 6.13
CA LYS A 312 19.41 -33.39 4.80
C LYS A 312 18.74 -32.26 4.02
N PHE A 313 19.54 -31.57 3.24
CA PHE A 313 19.13 -30.55 2.29
C PHE A 313 19.79 -30.79 0.94
N ILE A 314 19.07 -30.50 -0.13
CA ILE A 314 19.66 -30.33 -1.45
C ILE A 314 19.88 -28.84 -1.67
N VAL A 315 21.14 -28.40 -1.69
CA VAL A 315 21.52 -27.01 -1.87
C VAL A 315 21.82 -26.76 -3.34
N ALA A 316 20.92 -26.06 -4.03
CA ALA A 316 21.14 -25.55 -5.37
C ALA A 316 22.22 -24.46 -5.32
N THR A 317 23.24 -24.59 -6.15
CA THR A 317 24.41 -23.71 -6.21
C THR A 317 25.02 -23.80 -7.61
N ASN A 318 26.31 -23.53 -7.74
CA ASN A 318 27.02 -23.51 -9.00
C ASN A 318 28.30 -24.37 -8.97
N ASN A 319 28.85 -24.65 -10.15
CA ASN A 319 30.04 -25.49 -10.29
C ASN A 319 31.29 -24.94 -9.58
N TYR A 320 31.45 -23.62 -9.46
CA TYR A 320 32.54 -23.03 -8.71
C TYR A 320 32.45 -23.42 -7.22
N ARG A 321 31.29 -23.23 -6.60
CA ARG A 321 31.09 -23.53 -5.18
C ARG A 321 31.07 -25.04 -4.90
N ALA A 322 30.41 -25.83 -5.75
CA ALA A 322 30.33 -27.28 -5.61
C ALA A 322 31.70 -27.97 -5.74
N SER A 323 32.64 -27.38 -6.49
CA SER A 323 34.02 -27.87 -6.61
C SER A 323 34.97 -27.35 -5.50
N GLY A 324 34.45 -26.64 -4.49
CA GLY A 324 35.21 -26.13 -3.35
C GLY A 324 35.70 -24.69 -3.48
N GLY A 325 35.24 -23.95 -4.48
CA GLY A 325 35.54 -22.53 -4.66
C GLY A 325 35.21 -21.69 -3.42
N GLY A 326 36.10 -20.77 -3.08
CA GLY A 326 36.00 -19.92 -1.88
C GLY A 326 36.27 -20.63 -0.55
N ASN A 327 36.67 -21.91 -0.56
CA ASN A 327 36.97 -22.71 0.64
C ASN A 327 35.80 -22.83 1.64
N PHE A 328 34.55 -22.88 1.14
CA PHE A 328 33.35 -22.96 1.98
C PHE A 328 33.23 -24.30 2.72
N PRO A 329 32.85 -24.31 4.01
CA PRO A 329 32.52 -25.53 4.73
C PRO A 329 31.46 -26.36 3.99
N GLY A 330 31.58 -27.68 4.06
CA GLY A 330 30.71 -28.62 3.33
C GLY A 330 31.10 -28.87 1.87
N THR A 331 31.66 -27.88 1.15
CA THR A 331 32.07 -28.05 -0.27
C THR A 331 33.58 -28.00 -0.51
N ARG A 332 34.36 -27.50 0.46
CA ARG A 332 35.83 -27.39 0.39
C ARG A 332 36.47 -28.70 -0.09
N GLY A 333 37.42 -28.58 -1.01
CA GLY A 333 38.10 -29.73 -1.63
C GLY A 333 37.26 -30.51 -2.65
N GLY A 334 36.03 -30.08 -2.94
CA GLY A 334 35.13 -30.72 -3.90
C GLY A 334 34.55 -32.04 -3.38
N HIS A 335 34.44 -32.20 -2.06
CA HIS A 335 33.98 -33.45 -1.42
C HIS A 335 32.46 -33.55 -1.26
N ALA A 336 31.72 -32.46 -1.50
CA ALA A 336 30.26 -32.48 -1.43
C ALA A 336 29.66 -33.46 -2.45
N THR A 337 28.62 -34.19 -2.04
CA THR A 337 27.93 -35.11 -2.95
C THR A 337 27.08 -34.30 -3.92
N VAL A 338 27.51 -34.20 -5.18
CA VAL A 338 26.73 -33.54 -6.24
C VAL A 338 25.57 -34.44 -6.67
N VAL A 339 24.34 -34.03 -6.35
CA VAL A 339 23.12 -34.79 -6.68
C VAL A 339 22.51 -34.36 -8.02
N VAL A 340 22.70 -33.09 -8.41
CA VAL A 340 22.30 -32.53 -9.71
C VAL A 340 23.53 -31.93 -10.39
N ASP A 341 23.84 -32.44 -11.58
CA ASP A 341 24.96 -31.99 -12.41
C ASP A 341 24.43 -31.41 -13.73
N SER A 342 23.93 -30.16 -13.69
CA SER A 342 23.33 -29.53 -14.87
C SER A 342 24.41 -29.10 -15.87
N PRO A 343 24.22 -29.32 -17.19
CA PRO A 343 25.10 -28.75 -18.21
C PRO A 343 24.80 -27.27 -18.48
N PHE A 344 23.69 -26.73 -17.96
CA PHE A 344 23.24 -25.38 -18.25
C PHE A 344 23.84 -24.36 -17.28
N GLU A 345 24.20 -23.19 -17.83
CA GLU A 345 24.58 -22.02 -17.05
C GLU A 345 23.42 -21.55 -16.17
N ASN A 346 23.73 -21.07 -14.96
CA ASN A 346 22.73 -20.47 -14.06
C ASN A 346 21.97 -19.32 -14.73
N ARG A 347 22.68 -18.53 -15.54
CA ARG A 347 22.08 -17.47 -16.36
C ARG A 347 21.05 -18.01 -17.36
N GLN A 348 21.34 -19.13 -18.02
CA GLN A 348 20.39 -19.75 -18.94
C GLN A 348 19.13 -20.24 -18.19
N ILE A 349 19.34 -20.86 -17.03
CA ILE A 349 18.24 -21.29 -16.15
C ILE A 349 17.39 -20.10 -15.70
N LEU A 350 18.02 -18.98 -15.30
CA LEU A 350 17.32 -17.74 -14.95
C LEU A 350 16.51 -17.19 -16.13
N MET A 351 17.09 -17.16 -17.33
CA MET A 351 16.38 -16.70 -18.54
C MET A 351 15.17 -17.59 -18.86
N ASP A 352 15.32 -18.90 -18.74
CA ASP A 352 14.23 -19.85 -19.02
C ASP A 352 13.13 -19.78 -17.97
N TYR A 353 13.50 -19.59 -16.70
CA TYR A 353 12.57 -19.30 -15.62
C TYR A 353 11.73 -18.03 -15.91
N ILE A 354 12.39 -16.92 -16.26
CA ILE A 354 11.71 -15.65 -16.58
C ILE A 354 10.78 -15.84 -17.80
N LYS A 355 11.23 -16.50 -18.87
CA LYS A 355 10.41 -16.79 -20.06
C LYS A 355 9.19 -17.66 -19.72
N ALA A 356 9.37 -18.66 -18.86
CA ALA A 356 8.30 -19.55 -18.44
C ALA A 356 7.24 -18.81 -17.61
N LYS A 357 7.66 -17.97 -16.65
CA LYS A 357 6.74 -17.17 -15.81
C LYS A 357 6.12 -16.00 -16.58
N LYS A 358 6.79 -15.49 -17.62
CA LYS A 358 6.45 -14.30 -18.43
C LYS A 358 6.47 -13.00 -17.66
N VAL A 359 5.77 -12.95 -16.53
CA VAL A 359 5.75 -11.84 -15.57
C VAL A 359 6.28 -12.39 -14.25
N VAL A 360 7.32 -11.75 -13.70
CA VAL A 360 7.89 -12.07 -12.40
C VAL A 360 7.64 -10.93 -11.41
N ASN A 361 7.49 -11.27 -10.13
CA ASN A 361 7.40 -10.30 -9.03
C ASN A 361 8.46 -10.65 -7.98
N PRO A 362 9.73 -10.33 -8.22
CA PRO A 362 10.80 -10.65 -7.28
C PRO A 362 10.71 -9.71 -6.07
N SER A 363 10.48 -10.28 -4.89
CA SER A 363 10.45 -9.60 -3.61
C SER A 363 11.32 -10.37 -2.62
N ALA A 364 12.15 -9.66 -1.85
CA ALA A 364 12.81 -10.23 -0.68
C ALA A 364 11.77 -10.92 0.21
N ASP A 365 12.06 -12.12 0.69
CA ASP A 365 11.18 -12.87 1.58
C ASP A 365 11.61 -12.72 3.06
N PHE A 366 12.65 -11.92 3.30
CA PHE A 366 13.21 -11.63 4.62
C PHE A 366 13.67 -12.89 5.33
N ASN A 367 14.20 -13.85 4.57
CA ASN A 367 14.82 -15.04 5.11
C ASN A 367 16.02 -14.70 6.02
N TRP A 368 16.71 -13.58 5.82
CA TRP A 368 17.81 -13.19 6.69
C TRP A 368 17.83 -11.71 7.09
N LYS A 369 18.41 -11.42 8.26
CA LYS A 369 18.73 -10.06 8.72
C LYS A 369 19.93 -10.01 9.66
N ILE A 370 20.49 -8.82 9.85
CA ILE A 370 21.44 -8.56 10.95
C ILE A 370 20.68 -8.65 12.27
N ALA A 371 21.23 -9.39 13.25
CA ALA A 371 20.64 -9.45 14.57
C ALA A 371 20.74 -8.06 15.24
N PRO A 372 19.70 -7.62 15.98
CA PRO A 372 19.74 -6.38 16.74
C PRO A 372 20.99 -6.30 17.64
N VAL A 373 21.73 -5.19 17.55
CA VAL A 373 22.87 -4.95 18.42
C VAL A 373 22.36 -4.22 19.67
N GLY A 374 22.42 -4.90 20.81
CA GLY A 374 22.07 -4.29 22.10
C GLY A 374 23.08 -3.23 22.57
N GLY A 375 22.84 -2.65 23.74
CA GLY A 375 23.76 -1.68 24.34
C GLY A 375 23.64 -0.28 23.72
N VAL A 376 24.78 0.39 23.54
CA VAL A 376 24.86 1.78 23.06
C VAL A 376 25.22 1.91 21.58
N ALA A 377 25.57 0.79 20.93
CA ALA A 377 25.92 0.75 19.50
C ALA A 377 24.67 0.85 18.61
N LYS A 378 24.19 2.07 18.38
CA LYS A 378 22.97 2.33 17.61
C LYS A 378 23.21 2.69 16.13
N THR A 379 24.46 2.81 15.69
CA THR A 379 24.76 3.29 14.32
C THR A 379 25.73 2.34 13.62
N LEU A 380 25.17 1.44 12.81
CA LEU A 380 25.93 0.56 11.93
C LEU A 380 26.02 1.20 10.55
N THR A 381 27.22 1.49 10.06
CA THR A 381 27.41 2.20 8.79
C THR A 381 27.96 1.28 7.72
N PHE A 382 27.66 1.58 6.46
CA PHE A 382 28.27 0.91 5.31
C PHE A 382 28.25 1.83 4.08
N LYS A 383 29.17 1.64 3.14
CA LYS A 383 29.19 2.38 1.87
C LYS A 383 28.41 1.68 0.76
N SER A 384 27.71 2.46 -0.06
CA SER A 384 27.04 2.00 -1.28
C SER A 384 27.04 3.08 -2.37
N SER A 385 26.37 2.83 -3.50
CA SER A 385 26.23 3.78 -4.61
C SER A 385 25.47 5.05 -4.16
N PRO A 386 25.88 6.26 -4.60
CA PRO A 386 25.06 7.46 -4.46
C PRO A 386 23.67 7.34 -5.12
N ALA A 387 23.53 6.47 -6.13
CA ALA A 387 22.25 6.21 -6.78
C ALA A 387 21.22 5.54 -5.84
N ALA A 388 21.66 4.96 -4.72
CA ALA A 388 20.78 4.29 -3.76
C ALA A 388 19.89 5.27 -2.97
N LYS A 389 20.19 6.58 -2.96
CA LYS A 389 19.29 7.60 -2.40
C LYS A 389 17.88 7.56 -3.01
N ASN A 390 17.79 7.16 -4.28
CA ASN A 390 16.52 7.08 -5.01
C ASN A 390 15.59 5.97 -4.52
N VAL A 391 16.05 5.07 -3.64
CA VAL A 391 15.28 3.92 -3.15
C VAL A 391 15.13 3.89 -1.63
N LEU A 392 15.58 4.94 -0.92
CA LEU A 392 15.47 5.03 0.55
C LEU A 392 14.01 5.12 1.01
N THR A 393 13.12 5.71 0.21
CA THR A 393 11.69 5.80 0.54
C THR A 393 11.01 4.43 0.63
N SER A 394 11.53 3.43 -0.09
CA SER A 394 11.05 2.04 -0.03
C SER A 394 11.95 1.14 0.81
N THR A 395 12.91 1.73 1.55
CA THR A 395 13.89 1.03 2.38
C THR A 395 14.07 1.79 3.70
N PRO A 396 13.03 1.85 4.57
CA PRO A 396 13.04 2.68 5.78
C PRO A 396 14.19 2.35 6.75
N ASP A 397 14.65 1.10 6.72
CA ASP A 397 15.76 0.59 7.54
C ASP A 397 17.13 1.16 7.14
N VAL A 398 17.22 1.97 6.07
CA VAL A 398 18.49 2.55 5.61
C VAL A 398 18.41 4.07 5.56
N LYS A 399 19.39 4.75 6.14
CA LYS A 399 19.49 6.22 6.18
C LYS A 399 20.75 6.71 5.47
N ASP A 400 20.61 7.75 4.65
CA ASP A 400 21.75 8.46 4.05
C ASP A 400 22.55 9.19 5.14
N VAL A 401 23.87 9.01 5.14
CA VAL A 401 24.80 9.69 6.07
C VAL A 401 25.59 10.77 5.34
N GLY A 402 25.95 10.56 4.08
CA GLY A 402 26.64 11.54 3.26
C GLY A 402 27.78 10.97 2.41
N ALA A 403 28.26 11.81 1.49
CA ALA A 403 29.22 11.41 0.47
C ALA A 403 30.60 11.11 1.07
N ILE A 404 31.29 10.12 0.52
CA ILE A 404 32.64 9.72 0.92
C ILE A 404 33.55 9.59 -0.31
N ALA A 405 34.82 9.22 -0.09
CA ALA A 405 35.82 9.06 -1.15
C ALA A 405 35.41 8.00 -2.21
N ASP A 406 36.09 8.02 -3.35
CA ASP A 406 35.90 7.09 -4.47
C ASP A 406 34.48 7.07 -5.06
N ASN A 407 33.79 8.22 -4.99
CA ASN A 407 32.42 8.42 -5.47
C ASN A 407 31.38 7.49 -4.82
N PHE A 408 31.62 7.02 -3.59
CA PHE A 408 30.64 6.30 -2.79
C PHE A 408 29.84 7.23 -1.89
N GLU A 409 28.73 6.70 -1.37
CA GLU A 409 27.92 7.33 -0.32
C GLU A 409 27.94 6.43 0.92
N GLN A 410 28.04 7.03 2.10
CA GLN A 410 27.88 6.33 3.37
C GLN A 410 26.40 6.27 3.74
N TYR A 411 25.95 5.09 4.15
CA TYR A 411 24.63 4.84 4.69
C TYR A 411 24.74 4.26 6.10
N SER A 412 23.64 4.27 6.83
CA SER A 412 23.49 3.57 8.10
C SER A 412 22.28 2.64 8.08
N LEU A 413 22.41 1.50 8.74
CA LEU A 413 21.34 0.53 8.97
C LEU A 413 20.64 0.88 10.28
N ASP A 414 19.36 1.25 10.19
CA ASP A 414 18.46 1.30 11.33
C ASP A 414 18.06 -0.13 11.70
N GLN A 415 18.17 -0.46 12.98
CA GLN A 415 17.82 -1.79 13.47
C GLN A 415 16.40 -1.83 14.06
N ASN A 416 15.74 -0.68 14.19
CA ASN A 416 14.35 -0.64 14.63
C ASN A 416 13.45 -1.29 13.58
N VAL A 417 12.37 -1.92 14.04
CA VAL A 417 11.35 -2.48 13.16
C VAL A 417 10.34 -1.39 12.84
N HIS A 418 10.24 -1.04 11.56
CA HIS A 418 9.31 -0.05 11.06
C HIS A 418 7.97 -0.68 10.71
N VAL A 419 6.90 -0.31 11.42
CA VAL A 419 5.54 -0.82 11.23
C VAL A 419 4.61 0.30 10.83
N GLN A 420 3.76 0.05 9.83
CA GLN A 420 2.73 0.98 9.39
C GLN A 420 1.33 0.46 9.78
N LEU A 421 0.47 1.32 10.32
CA LEU A 421 -0.94 1.02 10.53
C LEU A 421 -1.80 1.96 9.68
N LEU A 422 -2.63 1.41 8.82
CA LEU A 422 -3.59 2.15 8.01
C LEU A 422 -4.99 1.97 8.59
N GLY A 423 -5.54 3.03 9.21
CA GLY A 423 -6.78 2.98 9.97
C GLY A 423 -7.97 3.66 9.28
N ILE A 424 -9.16 3.07 9.35
CA ILE A 424 -10.43 3.78 9.03
C ILE A 424 -11.44 3.64 10.17
N ASN A 425 -12.43 4.53 10.19
CA ASN A 425 -13.54 4.53 11.14
C ASN A 425 -14.80 5.06 10.44
N ASP A 426 -15.98 4.68 10.90
CA ASP A 426 -17.27 5.25 10.47
C ASP A 426 -17.45 5.24 8.95
N PHE A 427 -17.14 4.11 8.31
CA PHE A 427 -17.28 3.96 6.87
C PHE A 427 -18.75 3.95 6.42
N HIS A 428 -19.67 3.44 7.27
CA HIS A 428 -21.12 3.43 7.08
C HIS A 428 -21.56 2.99 5.68
N GLY A 429 -20.95 1.95 5.13
CA GLY A 429 -21.25 1.44 3.79
C GLY A 429 -21.36 2.49 2.69
N GLN A 430 -20.60 3.59 2.80
CA GLN A 430 -20.65 4.73 1.89
C GLN A 430 -19.83 4.45 0.62
N LEU A 431 -20.28 3.46 -0.15
CA LEU A 431 -19.52 2.89 -1.26
C LEU A 431 -19.29 3.87 -2.40
N ASN A 432 -20.31 4.64 -2.79
CA ASN A 432 -20.23 5.60 -3.89
C ASN A 432 -20.50 7.06 -3.45
N THR A 433 -20.62 7.31 -2.16
CA THR A 433 -20.88 8.65 -1.61
C THR A 433 -19.68 9.56 -1.80
N GLN A 434 -19.96 10.78 -2.28
CA GLN A 434 -18.95 11.81 -2.49
C GLN A 434 -19.12 12.93 -1.47
N GLY A 435 -18.13 13.09 -0.60
CA GLY A 435 -17.99 14.25 0.26
C GLY A 435 -17.34 15.43 -0.46
N THR A 436 -17.23 16.56 0.23
CA THR A 436 -16.45 17.71 -0.25
C THR A 436 -15.64 18.34 0.88
N VAL A 437 -14.39 18.67 0.62
CA VAL A 437 -13.53 19.47 1.52
C VAL A 437 -13.13 20.76 0.82
N THR A 438 -12.96 21.86 1.58
CA THR A 438 -12.50 23.14 1.02
C THR A 438 -10.99 23.26 1.18
N VAL A 439 -10.26 23.35 0.07
CA VAL A 439 -8.80 23.56 0.04
C VAL A 439 -8.53 24.90 -0.65
N ASN A 440 -7.88 25.85 0.04
CA ASN A 440 -7.58 27.19 -0.48
C ASN A 440 -8.81 27.91 -1.07
N GLY A 441 -9.97 27.77 -0.41
CA GLY A 441 -11.24 28.37 -0.86
C GLY A 441 -11.96 27.61 -1.98
N VAL A 442 -11.39 26.51 -2.49
CA VAL A 442 -11.99 25.69 -3.56
C VAL A 442 -12.55 24.39 -2.98
N LYS A 443 -13.81 24.07 -3.25
CA LYS A 443 -14.42 22.79 -2.87
C LYS A 443 -13.89 21.67 -3.76
N LYS A 444 -13.36 20.61 -3.15
CA LYS A 444 -12.82 19.43 -3.82
C LYS A 444 -13.60 18.16 -3.43
N PRO A 445 -13.87 17.26 -4.37
CA PRO A 445 -14.55 15.99 -4.10
C PRO A 445 -13.63 15.00 -3.36
N VAL A 446 -14.19 14.32 -2.35
CA VAL A 446 -13.49 13.30 -1.54
C VAL A 446 -14.39 12.08 -1.29
N GLY A 447 -13.83 10.98 -0.78
CA GLY A 447 -14.57 9.77 -0.43
C GLY A 447 -14.67 8.76 -1.58
N LYS A 448 -15.72 7.93 -1.56
CA LYS A 448 -15.93 6.73 -2.40
C LYS A 448 -14.92 5.61 -2.14
N ALA A 449 -15.45 4.40 -1.98
CA ALA A 449 -14.68 3.19 -1.67
C ALA A 449 -13.51 2.95 -2.64
N ALA A 450 -13.75 3.11 -3.94
CA ALA A 450 -12.73 2.82 -4.95
C ALA A 450 -11.55 3.81 -4.94
N TYR A 451 -11.76 5.05 -4.48
CA TYR A 451 -10.67 6.02 -4.35
C TYR A 451 -9.91 5.81 -3.05
N LEU A 452 -10.62 5.61 -1.93
CA LEU A 452 -10.03 5.19 -0.66
C LEU A 452 -9.12 3.95 -0.86
N ALA A 453 -9.60 2.95 -1.61
CA ALA A 453 -8.84 1.76 -1.95
C ALA A 453 -7.51 2.05 -2.65
N THR A 454 -7.50 2.99 -3.62
CA THR A 454 -6.27 3.40 -4.29
C THR A 454 -5.29 4.04 -3.31
N TYR A 455 -5.76 4.91 -2.42
CA TYR A 455 -4.90 5.55 -1.42
C TYR A 455 -4.30 4.55 -0.44
N LEU A 456 -5.12 3.63 0.10
CA LEU A 456 -4.64 2.59 1.03
C LEU A 456 -3.57 1.72 0.38
N ARG A 457 -3.79 1.24 -0.86
CA ARG A 457 -2.80 0.45 -1.60
C ARG A 457 -1.53 1.23 -1.92
N GLN A 458 -1.65 2.53 -2.19
CA GLN A 458 -0.47 3.39 -2.41
C GLN A 458 0.35 3.57 -1.14
N ARG A 459 -0.30 3.74 0.02
CA ARG A 459 0.39 3.84 1.31
C ARG A 459 1.00 2.52 1.75
N GLU A 460 0.26 1.42 1.64
CA GLU A 460 0.77 0.07 1.92
C GLU A 460 2.02 -0.25 1.10
N ALA A 461 2.08 0.18 -0.17
CA ALA A 461 3.25 -0.02 -1.02
C ALA A 461 4.54 0.70 -0.54
N THR A 462 4.44 1.60 0.45
CA THR A 462 5.61 2.24 1.07
C THR A 462 6.26 1.37 2.15
N ASN A 463 5.52 0.43 2.75
CA ASN A 463 6.03 -0.53 3.74
C ASN A 463 5.36 -1.92 3.61
N PRO A 464 5.36 -2.55 2.41
CA PRO A 464 4.42 -3.61 2.04
C PRO A 464 4.50 -4.90 2.88
N ASN A 465 5.59 -5.11 3.62
CA ASN A 465 5.78 -6.31 4.44
C ASN A 465 5.47 -6.08 5.93
N ASN A 466 5.36 -4.82 6.36
CA ASN A 466 5.13 -4.45 7.74
C ASN A 466 3.95 -3.47 7.90
N THR A 467 3.01 -3.46 6.95
CA THR A 467 1.76 -2.70 7.04
C THR A 467 0.62 -3.59 7.53
N LEU A 468 -0.21 -3.06 8.44
CA LEU A 468 -1.50 -3.65 8.82
C LEU A 468 -2.63 -2.66 8.55
N MET A 469 -3.75 -3.14 8.01
CA MET A 469 -4.96 -2.34 7.85
C MET A 469 -5.94 -2.61 9.00
N VAL A 470 -6.39 -1.55 9.70
CA VAL A 470 -7.23 -1.67 10.90
C VAL A 470 -8.48 -0.80 10.84
N GLN A 471 -9.55 -1.17 11.55
CA GLN A 471 -10.78 -0.35 11.61
C GLN A 471 -11.39 -0.22 13.01
N ALA A 472 -11.96 0.95 13.30
CA ALA A 472 -12.48 1.34 14.61
C ALA A 472 -14.02 1.41 14.72
N GLY A 473 -14.75 0.51 14.05
CA GLY A 473 -16.21 0.34 14.13
C GLY A 473 -17.02 1.21 13.15
N ASP A 474 -18.31 0.92 13.04
CA ASP A 474 -19.28 1.54 12.11
C ASP A 474 -18.84 1.41 10.65
N MET A 475 -18.42 0.21 10.26
CA MET A 475 -18.14 -0.10 8.87
C MET A 475 -19.43 -0.24 8.05
N VAL A 476 -20.48 -0.74 8.70
CA VAL A 476 -21.81 -1.01 8.16
C VAL A 476 -22.87 -0.20 8.90
N GLY A 477 -24.15 -0.32 8.51
CA GLY A 477 -25.25 0.43 9.12
C GLY A 477 -25.19 1.94 8.88
N ALA A 478 -26.33 2.62 9.04
CA ALA A 478 -26.58 3.95 8.45
C ALA A 478 -26.13 4.08 6.97
N SER A 479 -26.20 2.97 6.24
CA SER A 479 -25.51 2.80 4.98
C SER A 479 -26.21 3.46 3.80
N ALA A 480 -25.44 3.78 2.74
CA ALA A 480 -26.03 4.23 1.47
C ALA A 480 -26.85 3.09 0.82
N PRO A 481 -27.85 3.39 -0.05
CA PRO A 481 -28.74 2.38 -0.59
C PRO A 481 -28.03 1.20 -1.26
N GLU A 482 -26.92 1.45 -1.95
CA GLU A 482 -26.13 0.40 -2.62
C GLU A 482 -25.52 -0.63 -1.67
N SER A 483 -25.37 -0.29 -0.39
CA SER A 483 -24.93 -1.22 0.66
C SER A 483 -26.13 -1.72 1.46
N ALA A 484 -26.97 -0.82 1.98
CA ALA A 484 -28.07 -1.15 2.88
C ALA A 484 -29.12 -2.10 2.24
N LEU A 485 -29.50 -1.88 0.97
CA LEU A 485 -30.47 -2.76 0.30
C LEU A 485 -29.93 -4.17 0.03
N LEU A 486 -28.63 -4.34 0.12
CA LEU A 486 -27.92 -5.61 -0.06
C LEU A 486 -27.37 -6.13 1.27
N GLN A 487 -27.98 -5.71 2.40
CA GLN A 487 -27.61 -6.09 3.76
C GLN A 487 -26.12 -5.94 4.03
N ASP A 488 -25.54 -4.82 3.60
CA ASP A 488 -24.15 -4.44 3.79
C ASP A 488 -23.08 -5.47 3.33
N GLU A 489 -23.48 -6.55 2.65
CA GLU A 489 -22.57 -7.52 2.06
C GLU A 489 -21.56 -6.88 1.10
N PRO A 490 -21.94 -5.90 0.23
CA PRO A 490 -20.97 -5.25 -0.64
C PRO A 490 -19.88 -4.49 0.13
N THR A 491 -20.22 -3.95 1.31
CA THR A 491 -19.25 -3.25 2.17
C THR A 491 -18.23 -4.22 2.73
N ILE A 492 -18.67 -5.37 3.26
CA ILE A 492 -17.74 -6.40 3.71
C ILE A 492 -16.88 -6.93 2.56
N ARG A 493 -17.43 -7.09 1.35
CA ARG A 493 -16.65 -7.46 0.15
C ARG A 493 -15.57 -6.44 -0.20
N VAL A 494 -15.85 -5.14 -0.05
CA VAL A 494 -14.83 -4.09 -0.23
C VAL A 494 -13.72 -4.24 0.81
N LEU A 495 -14.05 -4.42 2.08
CA LEU A 495 -13.04 -4.59 3.15
C LEU A 495 -12.22 -5.87 2.96
N ASN A 496 -12.84 -6.98 2.56
CA ASN A 496 -12.16 -8.23 2.22
C ASN A 496 -11.22 -8.04 1.01
N SER A 497 -11.64 -7.29 -0.02
CA SER A 497 -10.82 -6.97 -1.19
C SER A 497 -9.62 -6.06 -0.87
N LEU A 498 -9.68 -5.32 0.24
CA LEU A 498 -8.58 -4.49 0.72
C LEU A 498 -7.66 -5.24 1.68
N GLY A 499 -8.11 -6.34 2.27
CA GLY A 499 -7.31 -7.17 3.16
C GLY A 499 -7.19 -6.59 4.58
N PHE A 500 -8.25 -5.98 5.11
CA PHE A 500 -8.24 -5.51 6.51
C PHE A 500 -7.88 -6.64 7.50
N ASP A 501 -7.00 -6.34 8.44
CA ASP A 501 -6.39 -7.31 9.35
C ASP A 501 -7.16 -7.50 10.65
N VAL A 502 -7.52 -6.36 11.27
CA VAL A 502 -8.11 -6.32 12.62
C VAL A 502 -9.15 -5.21 12.69
N GLY A 503 -10.27 -5.49 13.35
CA GLY A 503 -11.34 -4.53 13.55
C GLY A 503 -12.06 -4.69 14.88
N THR A 504 -12.75 -3.64 15.30
CA THR A 504 -13.76 -3.69 16.38
C THR A 504 -15.17 -3.53 15.78
N VAL A 505 -16.19 -3.55 16.64
CA VAL A 505 -17.56 -3.18 16.27
C VAL A 505 -17.87 -1.79 16.81
N GLY A 506 -18.60 -1.01 16.03
CA GLY A 506 -19.28 0.20 16.45
C GLY A 506 -20.74 -0.07 16.78
N ASN A 507 -21.52 0.99 16.97
CA ASN A 507 -22.93 0.86 17.30
C ASN A 507 -23.77 0.43 16.09
N HIS A 508 -23.43 0.85 14.88
CA HIS A 508 -24.23 0.58 13.68
C HIS A 508 -24.12 -0.86 13.17
N GLU A 509 -23.10 -1.62 13.61
CA GLU A 509 -23.10 -3.08 13.46
C GLU A 509 -24.32 -3.74 14.13
N PHE A 510 -24.97 -3.08 15.10
CA PHE A 510 -26.15 -3.61 15.82
C PHE A 510 -27.49 -3.10 15.29
N ASP A 511 -27.54 -2.34 14.19
CA ASP A 511 -28.78 -1.76 13.66
C ASP A 511 -29.87 -2.84 13.41
N GLU A 512 -29.48 -4.00 12.89
CA GLU A 512 -30.36 -5.16 12.68
C GLU A 512 -30.19 -6.26 13.76
N GLY A 513 -29.50 -5.94 14.86
CA GLY A 513 -29.30 -6.79 16.02
C GLY A 513 -28.10 -7.75 15.95
N VAL A 514 -27.82 -8.40 17.08
CA VAL A 514 -26.62 -9.24 17.29
C VAL A 514 -26.51 -10.41 16.31
N THR A 515 -27.64 -10.97 15.87
CA THR A 515 -27.65 -12.08 14.91
C THR A 515 -27.15 -11.63 13.54
N GLU A 516 -27.61 -10.48 13.04
CA GLU A 516 -27.19 -9.98 11.73
C GLU A 516 -25.75 -9.48 11.77
N MET A 517 -25.36 -8.81 12.86
CA MET A 517 -23.96 -8.46 13.13
C MET A 517 -23.04 -9.70 13.02
N LYS A 518 -23.41 -10.81 13.66
CA LYS A 518 -22.66 -12.08 13.56
C LYS A 518 -22.69 -12.67 12.15
N ARG A 519 -23.78 -12.52 11.39
CA ARG A 519 -23.84 -12.96 9.98
C ARG A 519 -22.88 -12.15 9.10
N LEU A 520 -22.77 -10.84 9.31
CA LEU A 520 -21.83 -10.00 8.57
C LEU A 520 -20.37 -10.41 8.83
N ILE A 521 -20.07 -10.80 10.07
CA ILE A 521 -18.72 -11.24 10.48
C ILE A 521 -18.43 -12.67 10.03
N TYR A 522 -19.31 -13.63 10.30
CA TYR A 522 -19.05 -15.06 10.12
C TYR A 522 -19.65 -15.67 8.84
N GLY A 523 -20.41 -14.89 8.08
CA GLY A 523 -21.10 -15.33 6.87
C GLY A 523 -22.46 -15.99 7.16
N GLY A 524 -23.20 -16.22 6.08
CA GLY A 524 -24.52 -16.86 6.12
C GLY A 524 -25.53 -16.25 5.15
N PRO A 525 -26.61 -16.99 4.82
CA PRO A 525 -27.65 -16.50 3.92
C PRO A 525 -28.53 -15.45 4.59
N HIS A 526 -29.09 -14.54 3.80
CA HIS A 526 -30.11 -13.59 4.27
C HIS A 526 -31.32 -13.52 3.32
N PRO A 527 -32.57 -13.45 3.83
CA PRO A 527 -33.77 -13.40 2.98
C PRO A 527 -33.82 -12.23 1.99
N LYS A 528 -33.44 -11.02 2.42
CA LYS A 528 -33.38 -9.82 1.55
C LYS A 528 -32.38 -9.96 0.39
N THR A 529 -31.35 -10.80 0.52
CA THR A 529 -30.35 -11.08 -0.54
C THR A 529 -30.60 -12.42 -1.24
N GLY A 530 -31.84 -12.93 -1.17
CA GLY A 530 -32.25 -14.13 -1.89
C GLY A 530 -31.74 -15.44 -1.29
N ASN A 531 -31.28 -15.42 -0.03
CA ASN A 531 -30.65 -16.55 0.67
C ASN A 531 -29.41 -17.12 -0.05
N VAL A 532 -28.70 -16.29 -0.81
CA VAL A 532 -27.40 -16.65 -1.37
C VAL A 532 -26.37 -16.68 -0.23
N PRO A 533 -25.54 -17.73 -0.12
CA PRO A 533 -24.48 -17.76 0.89
C PRO A 533 -23.51 -16.59 0.72
N PHE A 534 -23.38 -15.79 1.76
CA PHE A 534 -22.39 -14.74 1.92
C PHE A 534 -21.25 -15.23 2.81
N GLU A 535 -20.00 -14.92 2.43
CA GLU A 535 -18.78 -15.46 3.02
C GLU A 535 -18.42 -14.88 4.40
N GLY A 536 -18.96 -13.72 4.77
CA GLY A 536 -18.56 -13.01 5.98
C GLY A 536 -17.30 -12.18 5.78
N SER A 537 -16.76 -11.67 6.89
CA SER A 537 -15.51 -10.92 6.86
C SER A 537 -14.29 -11.83 6.96
N THR A 538 -13.22 -11.48 6.25
CA THR A 538 -11.90 -12.13 6.38
C THR A 538 -11.05 -11.50 7.48
N MET A 539 -11.44 -10.34 8.02
CA MET A 539 -10.68 -9.64 9.07
C MET A 539 -10.94 -10.26 10.44
N LYS A 540 -10.00 -10.11 11.38
CA LYS A 540 -10.22 -10.54 12.77
C LYS A 540 -10.97 -9.46 13.54
N TYR A 541 -12.18 -9.77 14.02
CA TYR A 541 -12.91 -8.92 14.95
C TYR A 541 -12.48 -9.20 16.41
N VAL A 542 -12.23 -8.13 17.15
CA VAL A 542 -11.91 -8.15 18.59
C VAL A 542 -12.79 -7.16 19.34
N VAL A 543 -13.34 -7.56 20.50
CA VAL A 543 -14.19 -6.69 21.35
C VAL A 543 -14.06 -7.11 22.81
N ALA A 544 -13.42 -6.27 23.63
CA ALA A 544 -13.06 -6.57 25.00
C ALA A 544 -14.16 -6.28 26.03
N ASN A 545 -15.13 -5.43 25.70
CA ASN A 545 -16.15 -4.94 26.63
C ASN A 545 -17.59 -5.34 26.24
N LEU A 546 -17.77 -6.38 25.41
CA LEU A 546 -19.09 -6.85 24.98
C LEU A 546 -19.36 -8.27 25.47
N LYS A 547 -20.38 -8.42 26.32
CA LYS A 547 -20.75 -9.69 26.94
C LYS A 547 -22.14 -10.16 26.53
N ASP A 548 -22.30 -11.47 26.50
CA ASP A 548 -23.60 -12.10 26.35
C ASP A 548 -24.31 -12.02 27.69
N LYS A 549 -25.54 -11.52 27.69
CA LYS A 549 -26.26 -11.22 28.93
C LYS A 549 -26.67 -12.49 29.68
N ALA A 550 -26.88 -13.60 28.98
CA ALA A 550 -27.34 -14.85 29.57
C ALA A 550 -26.17 -15.62 30.22
N THR A 551 -25.02 -15.63 29.56
CA THR A 551 -23.84 -16.40 29.99
C THR A 551 -22.85 -15.56 30.82
N GLY A 552 -22.77 -14.25 30.56
CA GLY A 552 -21.77 -13.35 31.13
C GLY A 552 -20.39 -13.41 30.44
N ASP A 553 -20.24 -14.28 29.43
CA ASP A 553 -19.01 -14.45 28.65
C ASP A 553 -18.87 -13.38 27.57
N LEU A 554 -17.64 -13.14 27.11
CA LEU A 554 -17.40 -12.25 25.97
C LEU A 554 -17.96 -12.85 24.67
N LEU A 555 -18.53 -12.00 23.81
CA LEU A 555 -18.99 -12.41 22.48
C LEU A 555 -17.85 -12.65 21.48
N PHE A 556 -16.73 -11.96 21.70
CA PHE A 556 -15.56 -11.94 20.83
C PHE A 556 -14.30 -12.16 21.63
N ASP A 557 -13.22 -12.52 20.94
CA ASP A 557 -11.91 -12.41 21.54
C ASP A 557 -11.66 -10.94 21.92
N PRO A 558 -11.14 -10.66 23.12
CA PRO A 558 -10.93 -9.29 23.57
C PRO A 558 -9.81 -8.57 22.79
N TYR A 559 -8.86 -9.34 22.27
CA TYR A 559 -7.72 -8.85 21.53
C TYR A 559 -7.14 -9.91 20.59
N VAL A 560 -6.22 -9.50 19.72
CA VAL A 560 -5.39 -10.39 18.89
C VAL A 560 -3.94 -9.92 18.93
N ILE A 561 -2.98 -10.85 18.82
CA ILE A 561 -1.55 -10.54 18.67
C ILE A 561 -1.17 -10.77 17.20
N LYS A 562 -0.61 -9.76 16.54
CA LYS A 562 -0.04 -9.86 15.19
C LYS A 562 1.48 -9.81 15.28
N ASN A 563 2.15 -10.62 14.47
CA ASN A 563 3.61 -10.58 14.34
C ASN A 563 3.96 -9.78 13.08
N VAL A 564 4.72 -8.69 13.23
CA VAL A 564 5.11 -7.80 12.12
C VAL A 564 6.60 -7.52 12.23
N GLY A 565 7.38 -7.80 11.18
CA GLY A 565 8.85 -7.63 11.21
C GLY A 565 9.60 -8.45 12.28
N GLY A 566 8.92 -9.42 12.92
CA GLY A 566 9.41 -10.18 14.07
C GLY A 566 8.90 -9.70 15.43
N GLU A 567 8.19 -8.56 15.48
CA GLU A 567 7.66 -7.96 16.71
C GLU A 567 6.19 -8.32 16.95
N LYS A 568 5.83 -8.51 18.22
CA LYS A 568 4.46 -8.81 18.66
C LYS A 568 3.71 -7.51 18.97
N ILE A 569 2.61 -7.28 18.27
CA ILE A 569 1.71 -6.14 18.49
C ILE A 569 0.35 -6.65 18.94
N GLY A 570 -0.12 -6.18 20.10
CA GLY A 570 -1.44 -6.51 20.63
C GLY A 570 -2.49 -5.49 20.20
N PHE A 571 -3.62 -5.96 19.69
CA PHE A 571 -4.76 -5.12 19.30
C PHE A 571 -5.97 -5.42 20.19
N ILE A 572 -6.38 -4.46 21.02
CA ILE A 572 -7.57 -4.56 21.87
C ILE A 572 -8.72 -3.83 21.19
N GLY A 573 -9.88 -4.47 21.07
CA GLY A 573 -11.08 -3.82 20.51
C GLY A 573 -12.04 -3.34 21.58
N ILE A 574 -12.69 -2.20 21.37
CA ILE A 574 -13.68 -1.61 22.28
C ILE A 574 -14.89 -1.15 21.48
N ALA A 575 -16.08 -1.48 21.99
CA ALA A 575 -17.35 -0.97 21.51
C ALA A 575 -17.87 0.12 22.46
N LEU A 576 -18.59 1.11 21.93
CA LEU A 576 -19.17 2.20 22.71
C LEU A 576 -20.08 1.67 23.84
N LYS A 577 -19.83 2.01 25.10
CA LYS A 577 -20.71 1.59 26.21
C LYS A 577 -22.14 2.12 26.10
N ASP A 578 -22.29 3.30 25.52
CA ASP A 578 -23.56 3.98 25.34
C ASP A 578 -24.37 3.49 24.12
N THR A 579 -23.92 2.44 23.41
CA THR A 579 -24.66 1.82 22.28
C THR A 579 -26.16 1.63 22.57
N PRO A 580 -26.62 1.11 23.73
CA PRO A 580 -28.05 0.94 24.01
C PRO A 580 -28.90 2.22 24.01
N SER A 581 -28.27 3.40 24.02
CA SER A 581 -28.95 4.71 23.95
C SER A 581 -28.99 5.32 22.54
N VAL A 582 -28.19 4.77 21.61
CA VAL A 582 -28.02 5.28 20.23
C VAL A 582 -28.49 4.31 19.15
N VAL A 583 -28.75 3.04 19.49
CA VAL A 583 -29.43 2.07 18.62
C VAL A 583 -30.81 1.70 19.17
N ILE A 584 -31.57 0.90 18.42
CA ILE A 584 -32.85 0.35 18.87
C ILE A 584 -32.60 -0.55 20.10
N PRO A 585 -33.17 -0.26 21.29
CA PRO A 585 -32.82 -0.98 22.52
C PRO A 585 -33.10 -2.50 22.48
N SER A 586 -34.09 -2.94 21.70
CA SER A 586 -34.39 -4.37 21.52
C SER A 586 -33.33 -5.11 20.71
N ALA A 587 -32.60 -4.42 19.82
CA ALA A 587 -31.55 -5.01 18.99
C ALA A 587 -30.32 -5.47 19.81
N VAL A 588 -30.13 -4.87 20.99
CA VAL A 588 -29.02 -5.14 21.92
C VAL A 588 -29.47 -5.68 23.28
N GLN A 589 -30.73 -6.11 23.41
CA GLN A 589 -31.30 -6.53 24.70
C GLN A 589 -30.60 -7.75 25.34
N ASP A 590 -29.93 -8.56 24.53
CA ASP A 590 -29.26 -9.81 24.89
C ASP A 590 -27.75 -9.64 25.13
N VAL A 591 -27.23 -8.41 25.04
CA VAL A 591 -25.81 -8.10 25.29
C VAL A 591 -25.65 -7.04 26.37
N VAL A 592 -24.46 -7.01 26.98
CA VAL A 592 -24.07 -6.04 28.00
C VAL A 592 -22.74 -5.41 27.58
N PHE A 593 -22.73 -4.09 27.50
CA PHE A 593 -21.54 -3.29 27.27
C PHE A 593 -20.95 -2.89 28.63
N THR A 594 -19.72 -3.30 28.90
CA THR A 594 -19.00 -2.99 30.14
C THR A 594 -18.10 -1.77 29.98
N ASP A 595 -17.55 -1.27 31.08
CA ASP A 595 -16.63 -0.12 31.07
C ASP A 595 -15.41 -0.36 30.17
N GLU A 596 -15.14 0.62 29.32
CA GLU A 596 -14.10 0.61 28.30
C GLU A 596 -12.72 0.57 28.95
N VAL A 597 -12.46 1.45 29.92
CA VAL A 597 -11.17 1.59 30.59
C VAL A 597 -10.83 0.35 31.41
N GLU A 598 -11.81 -0.19 32.15
CA GLU A 598 -11.62 -1.43 32.91
C GLU A 598 -11.27 -2.60 31.98
N ALA A 599 -11.95 -2.71 30.83
CA ALA A 599 -11.67 -3.76 29.85
C ALA A 599 -10.27 -3.60 29.22
N ILE A 600 -9.89 -2.39 28.78
CA ILE A 600 -8.57 -2.13 28.21
C ILE A 600 -7.47 -2.49 29.22
N ASN A 601 -7.56 -2.02 30.46
CA ASN A 601 -6.54 -2.27 31.48
C ASN A 601 -6.39 -3.75 31.81
N LYS A 602 -7.51 -4.49 31.86
CA LYS A 602 -7.49 -5.94 32.07
C LYS A 602 -6.69 -6.66 30.98
N TYR A 603 -6.96 -6.38 29.71
CA TYR A 603 -6.33 -7.11 28.61
C TYR A 603 -4.96 -6.58 28.23
N ALA A 604 -4.65 -5.31 28.52
CA ALA A 604 -3.28 -4.80 28.47
C ALA A 604 -2.38 -5.55 29.46
N ALA A 605 -2.86 -5.80 30.70
CA ALA A 605 -2.12 -6.59 31.68
C ALA A 605 -1.89 -8.04 31.21
N GLU A 606 -2.88 -8.66 30.54
CA GLU A 606 -2.74 -10.00 29.97
C GLU A 606 -1.72 -10.05 28.82
N LEU A 607 -1.78 -9.07 27.91
CA LEU A 607 -0.82 -8.92 26.81
C LEU A 607 0.62 -8.74 27.33
N LYS A 608 0.81 -7.92 28.35
CA LYS A 608 2.11 -7.73 29.03
C LYS A 608 2.62 -9.03 29.63
N ALA A 609 1.75 -9.82 30.26
CA ALA A 609 2.12 -11.13 30.80
C ALA A 609 2.53 -12.13 29.69
N LYS A 610 2.08 -11.93 28.45
CA LYS A 610 2.51 -12.68 27.25
C LYS A 610 3.77 -12.10 26.58
N GLY A 611 4.39 -11.10 27.19
CA GLY A 611 5.59 -10.42 26.68
C GLY A 611 5.31 -9.46 25.52
N VAL A 612 4.06 -9.04 25.34
CA VAL A 612 3.70 -8.02 24.34
C VAL A 612 3.95 -6.64 24.95
N LYS A 613 4.70 -5.82 24.21
CA LYS A 613 5.20 -4.51 24.64
C LYS A 613 4.74 -3.35 23.75
N SER A 614 4.13 -3.68 22.61
CA SER A 614 3.50 -2.73 21.69
C SER A 614 2.00 -2.97 21.70
N ILE A 615 1.18 -2.04 22.21
CA ILE A 615 -0.28 -2.23 22.35
C ILE A 615 -1.07 -1.12 21.65
N VAL A 616 -1.98 -1.53 20.77
CA VAL A 616 -2.91 -0.68 20.02
C VAL A 616 -4.34 -0.95 20.49
N VAL A 617 -5.13 0.10 20.65
CA VAL A 617 -6.56 0.02 20.94
C VAL A 617 -7.37 0.50 19.73
N LEU A 618 -8.35 -0.29 19.31
CA LEU A 618 -9.36 0.06 18.31
C LEU A 618 -10.67 0.33 19.07
N ALA A 619 -10.97 1.60 19.35
CA ALA A 619 -12.12 1.99 20.14
C ALA A 619 -13.15 2.73 19.28
N HIS A 620 -14.40 2.27 19.31
CA HIS A 620 -15.49 3.00 18.69
C HIS A 620 -16.04 4.09 19.63
N ASP A 621 -15.17 5.02 20.02
CA ASP A 621 -15.46 6.08 20.99
C ASP A 621 -15.12 7.46 20.42
N PRO A 622 -15.89 8.50 20.76
CA PRO A 622 -15.71 9.84 20.21
C PRO A 622 -14.41 10.48 20.67
N GLY A 623 -13.65 11.01 19.72
CA GLY A 623 -12.47 11.84 19.95
C GLY A 623 -12.44 13.06 19.04
N THR A 624 -11.93 14.19 19.52
CA THR A 624 -11.77 15.42 18.72
C THR A 624 -10.46 16.11 19.06
N SER A 625 -9.75 16.64 18.06
CA SER A 625 -8.65 17.59 18.25
C SER A 625 -8.62 18.67 17.16
N LYS A 626 -7.79 19.70 17.35
CA LYS A 626 -7.38 20.57 16.24
C LYS A 626 -6.33 19.87 15.38
N THR A 627 -6.14 20.37 14.16
CA THR A 627 -5.14 19.85 13.20
C THR A 627 -3.69 20.12 13.59
N ASP A 628 -3.44 20.99 14.57
CA ASP A 628 -2.11 21.20 15.17
C ASP A 628 -1.82 20.23 16.33
N GLY A 629 -2.72 19.28 16.59
CA GLY A 629 -2.62 18.29 17.66
C GLY A 629 -3.05 18.79 19.03
N THR A 630 -3.49 20.05 19.17
CA THR A 630 -3.95 20.60 20.44
C THR A 630 -5.46 20.41 20.66
N GLY A 631 -5.91 20.57 21.90
CA GLY A 631 -7.34 20.54 22.23
C GLY A 631 -7.99 19.17 22.12
N ALA A 632 -7.23 18.09 22.36
CA ALA A 632 -7.76 16.75 22.49
C ALA A 632 -8.85 16.69 23.58
N THR A 633 -10.03 16.20 23.23
CA THR A 633 -11.21 16.16 24.11
C THR A 633 -12.04 14.90 23.85
N ASP A 634 -13.18 14.78 24.54
CA ASP A 634 -14.17 13.70 24.46
C ASP A 634 -13.71 12.39 25.14
N VAL A 635 -14.49 11.32 24.97
CA VAL A 635 -14.32 10.05 25.68
C VAL A 635 -12.97 9.43 25.37
N LEU A 636 -12.49 9.53 24.13
CA LEU A 636 -11.19 8.97 23.74
C LEU A 636 -10.02 9.58 24.54
N ALA A 637 -10.08 10.88 24.83
CA ALA A 637 -9.07 11.56 25.66
C ALA A 637 -9.15 11.09 27.14
N ASP A 638 -10.34 10.83 27.66
CA ASP A 638 -10.51 10.25 29.01
C ASP A 638 -9.96 8.82 29.09
N ILE A 639 -10.25 7.99 28.08
CA ILE A 639 -9.69 6.64 27.94
C ILE A 639 -8.16 6.70 27.97
N ALA A 640 -7.53 7.58 27.17
CA ALA A 640 -6.08 7.69 27.13
C ALA A 640 -5.42 8.07 28.47
N ASN A 641 -6.10 8.91 29.26
CA ASN A 641 -5.63 9.36 30.57
C ASN A 641 -5.76 8.28 31.65
N ARG A 642 -6.72 7.35 31.52
CA ARG A 642 -7.06 6.36 32.55
C ARG A 642 -6.62 4.94 32.22
N THR A 643 -6.05 4.71 31.03
CA THR A 643 -5.53 3.41 30.59
C THR A 643 -4.06 3.21 30.93
N ASP A 644 -3.64 1.95 31.04
CA ASP A 644 -2.27 1.51 31.31
C ASP A 644 -1.27 2.26 30.41
N SER A 645 -0.12 2.63 30.97
CA SER A 645 0.92 3.35 30.26
C SER A 645 1.52 2.57 29.09
N GLU A 646 1.37 1.25 29.07
CA GLU A 646 1.80 0.37 27.97
C GLU A 646 0.90 0.43 26.74
N VAL A 647 -0.25 1.11 26.81
CA VAL A 647 -1.06 1.37 25.60
C VAL A 647 -0.42 2.50 24.82
N ASP A 648 -0.11 2.27 23.54
CA ASP A 648 0.67 3.19 22.73
C ASP A 648 -0.15 4.06 21.80
N VAL A 649 -1.15 3.45 21.16
CA VAL A 649 -1.96 4.05 20.09
C VAL A 649 -3.42 3.71 20.32
N ILE A 650 -4.30 4.69 20.14
CA ILE A 650 -5.76 4.52 20.27
C ILE A 650 -6.44 5.11 19.03
N PHE A 651 -7.09 4.26 18.24
CA PHE A 651 -7.99 4.68 17.17
C PHE A 651 -9.39 4.92 17.74
N GLY A 652 -10.01 6.03 17.38
CA GLY A 652 -11.38 6.43 17.75
C GLY A 652 -12.38 6.34 16.59
N GLY A 653 -13.62 6.74 16.85
CA GLY A 653 -14.70 6.82 15.85
C GLY A 653 -15.95 7.54 16.37
N HIS A 654 -17.12 7.16 15.87
CA HIS A 654 -18.46 7.54 16.36
C HIS A 654 -18.92 8.98 16.09
N ASN A 655 -18.13 10.00 16.45
CA ASN A 655 -18.53 11.42 16.28
C ASN A 655 -18.14 12.03 14.91
N HIS A 656 -17.44 11.26 14.06
CA HIS A 656 -17.02 11.63 12.69
C HIS A 656 -16.08 12.85 12.64
N ALA A 657 -15.40 13.16 13.75
CA ALA A 657 -14.50 14.28 13.86
C ALA A 657 -13.08 13.96 13.38
N TYR A 658 -12.25 15.00 13.31
CA TYR A 658 -10.81 14.88 13.14
C TYR A 658 -10.14 14.65 14.50
N MET A 659 -9.22 13.69 14.57
CA MET A 659 -8.28 13.60 15.68
C MET A 659 -6.91 13.13 15.22
N ASN A 660 -5.88 13.84 15.68
CA ASN A 660 -4.48 13.43 15.63
C ASN A 660 -3.74 14.15 16.75
N ALA A 661 -3.62 13.54 17.92
CA ALA A 661 -3.07 14.20 19.11
C ALA A 661 -2.34 13.23 20.03
N MET A 662 -1.38 13.77 20.79
CA MET A 662 -0.71 13.04 21.87
C MET A 662 -1.39 13.35 23.20
N VAL A 663 -1.88 12.32 23.90
CA VAL A 663 -2.50 12.43 25.23
C VAL A 663 -1.84 11.41 26.15
N ASN A 664 -1.22 11.89 27.24
CA ASN A 664 -0.58 11.04 28.25
C ASN A 664 0.40 9.98 27.63
N GLY A 665 1.21 10.41 26.66
CA GLY A 665 2.17 9.54 25.96
C GLY A 665 1.58 8.62 24.89
N LYS A 666 0.26 8.69 24.64
CA LYS A 666 -0.46 7.86 23.66
C LYS A 666 -0.84 8.67 22.42
N LEU A 667 -0.73 8.06 21.24
CA LEU A 667 -1.15 8.66 19.98
C LEU A 667 -2.63 8.34 19.72
N LEU A 668 -3.46 9.37 19.62
CA LEU A 668 -4.90 9.24 19.38
C LEU A 668 -5.26 9.69 17.97
N LEU A 669 -6.04 8.89 17.25
CA LEU A 669 -6.34 9.07 15.83
C LEU A 669 -7.82 8.88 15.53
N GLN A 670 -8.35 9.72 14.64
CA GLN A 670 -9.68 9.56 14.06
C GLN A 670 -9.76 10.28 12.71
N SER A 671 -10.24 9.56 11.69
CA SER A 671 -10.15 9.96 10.28
C SER A 671 -11.50 10.37 9.67
N TYR A 672 -12.21 11.28 10.33
CA TYR A 672 -13.54 11.72 9.90
C TYR A 672 -14.51 10.53 9.74
N SER A 673 -15.13 10.36 8.57
CA SER A 673 -16.03 9.26 8.25
C SER A 673 -16.16 9.04 6.73
N TYR A 674 -16.94 8.03 6.34
CA TYR A 674 -17.38 7.76 4.96
C TYR A 674 -16.25 7.52 3.95
N GLY A 675 -15.08 7.12 4.44
CA GLY A 675 -13.88 6.95 3.63
C GLY A 675 -13.34 8.24 3.02
N THR A 676 -13.74 9.41 3.54
CA THR A 676 -13.25 10.74 3.09
C THR A 676 -11.82 11.03 3.53
N ALA A 677 -11.35 10.30 4.53
CA ALA A 677 -9.97 10.21 4.94
C ALA A 677 -9.67 8.83 5.55
N PHE A 678 -8.40 8.57 5.82
CA PHE A 678 -7.92 7.44 6.63
C PHE A 678 -6.73 7.90 7.48
N SER A 679 -6.40 7.14 8.51
CA SER A 679 -5.23 7.36 9.37
C SER A 679 -4.03 6.58 8.82
N ASP A 680 -2.87 7.23 8.66
CA ASP A 680 -1.59 6.60 8.32
C ASP A 680 -0.63 6.78 9.50
N VAL A 681 -0.21 5.67 10.12
CA VAL A 681 0.58 5.67 11.37
C VAL A 681 1.88 4.93 11.16
N ASP A 682 3.00 5.61 11.41
CA ASP A 682 4.33 4.99 11.42
C ASP A 682 4.80 4.75 12.85
N LEU A 683 5.24 3.54 13.12
CA LEU A 683 5.82 3.08 14.39
C LEU A 683 7.26 2.62 14.16
N GLU A 684 8.15 2.96 15.09
CA GLU A 684 9.47 2.35 15.21
C GLU A 684 9.52 1.55 16.52
N ILE A 685 9.72 0.24 16.41
CA ILE A 685 9.81 -0.69 17.55
C ILE A 685 11.28 -1.06 17.75
N ASP A 686 11.82 -0.91 18.96
CA ASP A 686 13.18 -1.39 19.27
C ASP A 686 13.11 -2.91 19.49
N PRO A 687 13.74 -3.73 18.63
CA PRO A 687 13.64 -5.19 18.71
C PRO A 687 14.38 -5.82 19.90
N ILE A 688 15.10 -5.01 20.71
CA ILE A 688 15.69 -5.45 21.99
C ILE A 688 14.68 -5.30 23.13
N THR A 689 13.95 -4.19 23.17
CA THR A 689 12.97 -3.93 24.24
C THR A 689 11.55 -4.36 23.87
N HIS A 690 11.29 -4.57 22.58
CA HIS A 690 9.99 -4.84 21.95
C HIS A 690 8.98 -3.68 22.07
N ASP A 691 9.45 -2.51 22.50
CA ASP A 691 8.64 -1.34 22.82
C ASP A 691 8.66 -0.33 21.67
N ILE A 692 7.59 0.44 21.52
CA ILE A 692 7.48 1.50 20.52
C ILE A 692 8.30 2.70 21.00
N VAL A 693 9.44 2.92 20.36
CA VAL A 693 10.34 4.05 20.69
C VAL A 693 9.99 5.33 19.95
N LYS A 694 9.22 5.22 18.86
CA LYS A 694 8.69 6.37 18.12
C LYS A 694 7.36 6.03 17.47
N LYS A 695 6.44 6.99 17.51
CA LYS A 695 5.13 6.91 16.87
C LYS A 695 4.73 8.26 16.32
N GLN A 696 4.18 8.26 15.12
CA GLN A 696 3.62 9.43 14.46
C GLN A 696 2.42 9.00 13.62
N GLY A 697 1.47 9.90 13.43
CA GLY A 697 0.36 9.64 12.52
C GLY A 697 -0.04 10.88 11.73
N GLU A 698 -0.71 10.65 10.62
CA GLU A 698 -1.37 11.67 9.82
C GLU A 698 -2.78 11.21 9.40
N ILE A 699 -3.67 12.16 9.15
CA ILE A 699 -5.00 11.91 8.61
C ILE A 699 -4.99 12.31 7.14
N VAL A 700 -5.00 11.32 6.26
CA VAL A 700 -4.84 11.49 4.82
C VAL A 700 -6.22 11.61 4.16
N THR A 701 -6.48 12.75 3.54
CA THR A 701 -7.73 12.99 2.78
C THR A 701 -7.72 12.24 1.44
N THR A 702 -8.84 11.60 1.08
CA THR A 702 -8.99 10.79 -0.13
C THR A 702 -9.60 11.61 -1.27
N PHE A 703 -8.78 12.37 -2.00
CA PHE A 703 -9.27 13.19 -3.11
C PHE A 703 -9.63 12.36 -4.34
N ASN A 704 -10.74 12.72 -5.01
CA ASN A 704 -11.13 12.03 -6.24
C ASN A 704 -10.38 12.57 -7.47
N GLU A 705 -9.87 13.80 -7.40
CA GLU A 705 -9.16 14.46 -8.49
C GLU A 705 -7.76 13.88 -8.69
N GLY A 706 -7.38 13.57 -9.93
CA GLY A 706 -6.03 13.11 -10.27
C GLY A 706 -5.70 11.67 -9.82
N VAL A 707 -6.67 10.96 -9.24
CA VAL A 707 -6.52 9.59 -8.76
C VAL A 707 -7.33 8.64 -9.65
N THR A 708 -6.72 7.52 -10.03
CA THR A 708 -7.45 6.45 -10.72
C THR A 708 -8.11 5.55 -9.67
N PRO A 709 -9.44 5.35 -9.70
CA PRO A 709 -10.10 4.48 -8.72
C PRO A 709 -9.66 3.03 -8.88
N ASP A 710 -9.58 2.31 -7.76
CA ASP A 710 -9.17 0.92 -7.74
C ASP A 710 -10.14 0.06 -8.57
N PRO A 711 -9.68 -0.68 -9.59
CA PRO A 711 -10.57 -1.38 -10.51
C PRO A 711 -11.32 -2.55 -9.85
N ALA A 712 -10.75 -3.20 -8.84
CA ALA A 712 -11.39 -4.33 -8.16
C ALA A 712 -12.51 -3.85 -7.24
N VAL A 713 -12.22 -2.85 -6.38
CA VAL A 713 -13.22 -2.24 -5.52
C VAL A 713 -14.30 -1.54 -6.35
N ASN A 714 -13.93 -0.82 -7.42
CA ASN A 714 -14.91 -0.20 -8.30
C ASN A 714 -15.85 -1.24 -8.94
N ALA A 715 -15.37 -2.44 -9.29
CA ALA A 715 -16.25 -3.49 -9.80
C ALA A 715 -17.30 -3.94 -8.77
N ILE A 716 -16.92 -4.06 -7.49
CA ILE A 716 -17.85 -4.38 -6.38
C ILE A 716 -18.91 -3.28 -6.24
N VAL A 717 -18.48 -2.01 -6.25
CA VAL A 717 -19.39 -0.86 -6.14
C VAL A 717 -20.36 -0.78 -7.32
N GLN A 718 -19.87 -0.99 -8.56
CA GLN A 718 -20.72 -0.94 -9.75
C GLN A 718 -21.72 -2.10 -9.81
N ASP A 719 -21.34 -3.29 -9.34
CA ASP A 719 -22.25 -4.41 -9.22
C ASP A 719 -23.38 -4.10 -8.23
N ALA A 720 -23.04 -3.61 -7.03
CA ALA A 720 -24.01 -3.19 -6.03
C ALA A 720 -24.99 -2.13 -6.58
N LEU A 721 -24.47 -1.07 -7.20
CA LEU A 721 -25.28 -0.03 -7.84
C LEU A 721 -26.20 -0.58 -8.94
N THR A 722 -25.73 -1.55 -9.72
CA THR A 722 -26.53 -2.17 -10.79
C THR A 722 -27.70 -2.96 -10.21
N GLN A 723 -27.47 -3.70 -9.12
CA GLN A 723 -28.50 -4.49 -8.46
C GLN A 723 -29.61 -3.62 -7.87
N VAL A 724 -29.26 -2.49 -7.25
CA VAL A 724 -30.23 -1.61 -6.58
C VAL A 724 -30.85 -0.56 -7.51
N ALA A 725 -30.30 -0.34 -8.71
CA ALA A 725 -30.76 0.68 -9.66
C ALA A 725 -32.26 0.65 -9.97
N PRO A 726 -32.95 -0.51 -10.14
CA PRO A 726 -34.38 -0.54 -10.38
C PRO A 726 -35.19 0.11 -9.26
N ILE A 727 -34.80 -0.10 -8.01
CA ILE A 727 -35.47 0.47 -6.84
C ILE A 727 -35.08 1.94 -6.70
N MET A 728 -33.78 2.25 -6.75
CA MET A 728 -33.28 3.62 -6.55
C MET A 728 -33.84 4.65 -7.54
N ASN A 729 -34.05 4.25 -8.79
CA ASN A 729 -34.49 5.15 -9.86
C ASN A 729 -36.01 5.26 -9.98
N GLU A 730 -36.78 4.55 -9.14
CA GLU A 730 -38.24 4.66 -9.15
C GLU A 730 -38.65 6.10 -8.79
N VAL A 731 -39.36 6.77 -9.70
CA VAL A 731 -39.95 8.09 -9.43
C VAL A 731 -41.23 7.90 -8.63
N VAL A 732 -41.28 8.48 -7.44
CA VAL A 732 -42.40 8.34 -6.50
C VAL A 732 -43.28 9.60 -6.42
N GLY A 733 -42.79 10.73 -6.93
CA GLY A 733 -43.56 11.98 -7.01
C GLY A 733 -42.73 13.14 -7.52
N THR A 734 -43.17 14.38 -7.24
CA THR A 734 -42.45 15.61 -7.63
C THR A 734 -42.38 16.63 -6.49
N ALA A 735 -41.27 17.37 -6.37
CA ALA A 735 -41.13 18.52 -5.50
C ALA A 735 -41.30 19.81 -6.32
N THR A 736 -42.18 20.72 -5.92
CA THR A 736 -42.39 21.98 -6.67
C THR A 736 -41.36 23.06 -6.35
N ALA A 737 -40.63 22.91 -5.27
CA ALA A 737 -39.55 23.80 -4.80
C ALA A 737 -38.53 22.98 -3.99
N PRO A 738 -37.31 23.49 -3.76
CA PRO A 738 -36.39 22.89 -2.80
C PRO A 738 -37.04 22.70 -1.43
N ILE A 739 -36.87 21.52 -0.83
CA ILE A 739 -37.33 21.19 0.52
C ILE A 739 -36.08 20.88 1.36
N LEU A 740 -35.59 21.91 2.05
CA LEU A 740 -34.31 21.90 2.74
C LEU A 740 -34.43 21.31 4.14
N LYS A 741 -33.37 20.64 4.62
CA LYS A 741 -33.32 20.08 5.98
C LYS A 741 -32.90 21.10 7.03
N VAL A 742 -32.30 22.22 6.61
CA VAL A 742 -31.76 23.25 7.50
C VAL A 742 -32.78 23.69 8.55
N GLU A 743 -32.34 23.71 9.81
CA GLU A 743 -33.15 24.14 10.93
C GLU A 743 -33.10 25.67 11.06
N ASN A 744 -34.24 26.31 11.26
CA ASN A 744 -34.30 27.73 11.58
C ASN A 744 -34.03 27.99 13.10
N PRO A 745 -33.83 29.24 13.55
CA PRO A 745 -33.59 29.56 14.97
C PRO A 745 -34.70 29.16 15.95
N HIS A 746 -35.87 28.75 15.44
CA HIS A 746 -36.98 28.26 16.23
C HIS A 746 -36.99 26.73 16.35
N GLY A 747 -36.06 26.02 15.71
CA GLY A 747 -35.98 24.55 15.73
C GLY A 747 -36.94 23.88 14.75
N GLU A 748 -37.32 24.57 13.66
CA GLU A 748 -38.20 24.04 12.61
C GLU A 748 -37.41 23.78 11.32
N SER A 749 -37.71 22.68 10.63
CA SER A 749 -37.13 22.26 9.34
C SER A 749 -38.23 22.03 8.31
N ALA A 750 -38.06 22.51 7.07
CA ALA A 750 -39.05 22.27 6.00
C ALA A 750 -39.15 20.79 5.63
N MET A 751 -38.01 20.10 5.52
CA MET A 751 -37.99 18.64 5.32
C MET A 751 -38.58 17.90 6.52
N GLY A 752 -38.26 18.34 7.74
CA GLY A 752 -38.85 17.82 8.97
C GLY A 752 -40.38 17.92 9.00
N ASN A 753 -40.93 19.05 8.56
CA ASN A 753 -42.37 19.27 8.45
C ASN A 753 -43.02 18.29 7.46
N LEU A 754 -42.42 18.08 6.29
CA LEU A 754 -42.92 17.12 5.31
C LEU A 754 -42.96 15.70 5.86
N ILE A 755 -41.90 15.26 6.55
CA ILE A 755 -41.82 13.93 7.15
C ILE A 755 -42.87 13.78 8.25
N ALA A 756 -42.98 14.76 9.16
CA ALA A 756 -43.99 14.71 10.21
C ALA A 756 -45.42 14.68 9.63
N ASP A 757 -45.69 15.40 8.53
CA ASP A 757 -46.99 15.34 7.84
C ASP A 757 -47.26 13.96 7.23
N ALA A 758 -46.24 13.36 6.60
CA ALA A 758 -46.32 12.01 6.05
C ALA A 758 -46.62 10.98 7.14
N MET A 759 -45.87 11.02 8.25
CA MET A 759 -46.07 10.12 9.41
C MET A 759 -47.48 10.24 9.99
N LYS A 760 -47.97 11.48 10.15
CA LYS A 760 -49.32 11.74 10.67
C LYS A 760 -50.40 11.19 9.73
N TRP A 761 -50.21 11.38 8.42
CA TRP A 761 -51.13 10.89 7.38
C TRP A 761 -51.16 9.37 7.33
N GLU A 762 -50.00 8.73 7.26
CA GLU A 762 -49.84 7.27 7.12
C GLU A 762 -50.49 6.51 8.28
N MET A 763 -50.26 6.98 9.51
CA MET A 763 -50.73 6.32 10.72
C MET A 763 -52.08 6.84 11.24
N ASN A 764 -52.67 7.82 10.53
CA ASN A 764 -53.93 8.47 10.87
C ASN A 764 -54.00 8.86 12.36
N THR A 765 -53.13 9.79 12.77
CA THR A 765 -52.99 10.26 14.16
C THR A 765 -53.32 11.75 14.32
N ASP A 766 -53.58 12.18 15.55
CA ASP A 766 -53.79 13.59 15.87
C ASP A 766 -52.50 14.39 15.58
N PHE A 767 -51.37 13.84 16.02
CA PHE A 767 -50.04 14.44 15.92
C PHE A 767 -49.02 13.48 15.32
N ALA A 768 -47.89 14.03 14.88
CA ALA A 768 -46.67 13.26 14.63
C ALA A 768 -45.44 14.06 15.05
N ALA A 769 -44.36 13.34 15.33
CA ALA A 769 -43.09 13.89 15.76
C ALA A 769 -41.93 13.03 15.25
N VAL A 770 -40.88 13.65 14.72
CA VAL A 770 -39.64 13.00 14.29
C VAL A 770 -38.44 13.76 14.87
N ASN A 771 -37.46 13.03 15.40
CA ASN A 771 -36.22 13.59 15.92
C ASN A 771 -35.33 14.10 14.77
N SER A 772 -34.63 15.22 14.97
CA SER A 772 -33.78 15.82 13.94
C SER A 772 -32.71 14.87 13.40
N GLY A 773 -32.19 13.97 14.25
CA GLY A 773 -31.23 12.93 13.86
C GLY A 773 -31.76 11.93 12.82
N GLY A 774 -33.10 11.75 12.75
CA GLY A 774 -33.78 10.91 11.77
C GLY A 774 -33.88 11.50 10.36
N VAL A 775 -33.55 12.79 10.18
CA VAL A 775 -33.61 13.49 8.88
C VAL A 775 -32.21 13.77 8.36
N ARG A 776 -31.73 12.93 7.42
CA ARG A 776 -30.32 12.88 7.04
C ARG A 776 -29.97 13.77 5.85
N ASN A 777 -30.91 13.96 4.92
CA ASN A 777 -30.69 14.70 3.68
C ASN A 777 -31.89 15.59 3.32
N GLU A 778 -31.86 16.20 2.14
CA GLU A 778 -32.86 17.15 1.66
C GLU A 778 -33.16 16.98 0.17
N LEU A 779 -34.29 17.55 -0.28
CA LEU A 779 -34.63 17.68 -1.69
C LEU A 779 -34.16 19.06 -2.18
N ALA A 780 -32.86 19.18 -2.46
CA ALA A 780 -32.24 20.47 -2.77
C ALA A 780 -32.74 21.11 -4.09
N ASN A 781 -33.32 20.33 -4.99
CA ASN A 781 -33.81 20.80 -6.29
C ASN A 781 -35.29 20.41 -6.48
N PRO A 782 -36.11 21.27 -7.11
CA PRO A 782 -37.43 20.88 -7.57
C PRO A 782 -37.33 19.87 -8.71
N GLY A 783 -38.40 19.10 -8.93
CA GLY A 783 -38.48 18.08 -9.99
C GLY A 783 -38.89 16.72 -9.48
N ASN A 784 -38.55 15.67 -10.23
CA ASN A 784 -38.85 14.28 -9.85
C ASN A 784 -38.17 13.93 -8.53
N ILE A 785 -38.95 13.29 -7.65
CA ILE A 785 -38.49 12.67 -6.42
C ILE A 785 -38.36 11.18 -6.69
N THR A 786 -37.17 10.62 -6.52
CA THR A 786 -36.94 9.18 -6.61
C THR A 786 -36.94 8.52 -5.25
N TRP A 787 -37.23 7.22 -5.22
CA TRP A 787 -37.09 6.39 -4.02
C TRP A 787 -35.70 6.51 -3.42
N GLY A 788 -34.65 6.47 -4.25
CA GLY A 788 -33.26 6.60 -3.80
C GLY A 788 -32.98 7.92 -3.09
N GLN A 789 -33.56 9.05 -3.56
CA GLN A 789 -33.45 10.33 -2.85
C GLN A 789 -34.09 10.26 -1.46
N LEU A 790 -35.28 9.67 -1.35
CA LEU A 790 -35.98 9.53 -0.06
C LEU A 790 -35.23 8.62 0.91
N PHE A 791 -34.62 7.54 0.43
CA PHE A 791 -33.79 6.67 1.27
C PHE A 791 -32.63 7.46 1.88
N THR A 792 -31.94 8.31 1.12
CA THR A 792 -30.87 9.15 1.69
C THR A 792 -31.37 10.14 2.75
N ILE A 793 -32.67 10.45 2.76
CA ILE A 793 -33.30 11.33 3.75
C ILE A 793 -33.68 10.55 5.01
N GLN A 794 -34.22 9.33 4.89
CA GLN A 794 -34.59 8.43 5.99
C GLN A 794 -33.97 7.03 5.82
N PRO A 795 -32.68 6.83 6.11
CA PRO A 795 -31.96 5.59 5.78
C PRO A 795 -32.05 4.51 6.86
N PHE A 796 -32.59 4.81 8.03
CA PHE A 796 -32.54 3.91 9.21
C PHE A 796 -33.54 2.76 9.15
N GLY A 797 -34.56 2.85 8.28
CA GLY A 797 -35.61 1.84 8.22
C GLY A 797 -36.41 1.71 9.53
N ASN A 798 -36.55 2.80 10.29
CA ASN A 798 -37.29 2.78 11.56
C ASN A 798 -38.77 2.51 11.29
N ASP A 799 -39.44 1.75 12.14
CA ASP A 799 -40.90 1.59 12.04
C ASP A 799 -41.63 2.83 12.57
N LEU A 800 -42.74 3.20 11.92
CA LEU A 800 -43.67 4.17 12.50
C LEU A 800 -44.44 3.53 13.65
N VAL A 801 -44.49 4.21 14.79
CA VAL A 801 -45.20 3.74 15.99
C VAL A 801 -46.24 4.77 16.40
N LYS A 802 -47.50 4.35 16.34
CA LYS A 802 -48.63 5.09 16.88
C LYS A 802 -48.74 4.81 18.38
N LEU A 803 -48.80 5.89 19.15
CA LEU A 803 -48.86 5.90 20.61
C LEU A 803 -50.10 6.69 21.07
N THR A 804 -50.64 6.33 22.23
CA THR A 804 -51.57 7.18 22.99
C THR A 804 -50.82 7.89 24.12
N VAL A 805 -50.84 9.23 24.09
CA VAL A 805 -50.19 10.11 25.06
C VAL A 805 -51.18 11.10 25.66
N THR A 806 -50.97 11.52 26.91
CA THR A 806 -51.67 12.68 27.48
C THR A 806 -51.04 13.99 27.00
N GLY A 807 -51.75 15.11 27.13
CA GLY A 807 -51.16 16.43 26.89
C GLY A 807 -49.88 16.69 27.72
N ALA A 808 -49.86 16.21 28.97
CA ALA A 808 -48.70 16.31 29.84
C ALA A 808 -47.51 15.48 29.33
N GLN A 809 -47.75 14.27 28.83
CA GLN A 809 -46.70 13.44 28.21
C GLN A 809 -46.16 14.09 26.93
N LEU A 810 -47.04 14.67 26.09
CA LEU A 810 -46.62 15.41 24.89
C LEU A 810 -45.72 16.61 25.25
N ARG A 811 -46.09 17.39 26.28
CA ARG A 811 -45.28 18.50 26.77
C ARG A 811 -43.94 18.03 27.33
N GLN A 812 -43.92 16.89 28.04
CA GLN A 812 -42.69 16.33 28.58
C GLN A 812 -41.74 15.89 27.45
N MET A 813 -42.25 15.18 26.43
CA MET A 813 -41.47 14.79 25.24
C MET A 813 -40.84 16.02 24.57
N LEU A 814 -41.57 17.11 24.41
CA LEU A 814 -41.04 18.36 23.84
C LEU A 814 -39.98 19.02 24.75
N ASN A 815 -40.04 18.86 26.08
CA ASN A 815 -38.98 19.34 26.96
C ASN A 815 -37.72 18.46 26.91
N GLU A 816 -37.87 17.16 26.64
CA GLU A 816 -36.77 16.19 26.52
C GLU A 816 -35.85 16.48 25.32
N GLN A 817 -36.30 17.29 24.34
CA GLN A 817 -35.45 17.73 23.23
C GLN A 817 -34.27 18.62 23.65
N PHE A 818 -34.33 19.23 24.84
CA PHE A 818 -33.26 20.07 25.36
C PHE A 818 -32.35 19.26 26.29
N PRO A 819 -31.02 19.51 26.28
CA PRO A 819 -30.12 18.84 27.20
C PRO A 819 -30.46 19.20 28.66
N LYS A 820 -30.49 18.18 29.52
CA LYS A 820 -30.77 18.35 30.96
C LYS A 820 -29.69 19.18 31.65
N ASP A 821 -28.44 18.94 31.28
CA ASP A 821 -27.29 19.78 31.63
C ASP A 821 -26.71 20.36 30.32
N PRO A 822 -26.87 21.66 30.07
CA PRO A 822 -26.32 22.33 28.88
C PRO A 822 -24.79 22.31 28.82
N ASN A 823 -24.11 22.04 29.95
CA ASN A 823 -22.65 22.04 30.03
C ASN A 823 -22.05 20.63 29.96
N ALA A 824 -22.88 19.58 29.87
CA ALA A 824 -22.36 18.22 29.71
C ALA A 824 -21.64 18.09 28.36
N VAL A 825 -20.56 17.30 28.33
CA VAL A 825 -19.83 17.00 27.09
C VAL A 825 -20.80 16.34 26.11
N GLY A 826 -20.87 16.86 24.87
CA GLY A 826 -21.83 16.39 23.85
C GLY A 826 -23.27 16.92 24.01
N ALA A 827 -23.55 17.82 24.96
CA ALA A 827 -24.88 18.42 25.12
C ALA A 827 -25.28 19.24 23.89
N ARG A 828 -26.33 18.79 23.20
CA ARG A 828 -26.97 19.51 22.09
C ARG A 828 -28.48 19.40 22.17
N THR A 829 -29.18 20.43 21.68
CA THR A 829 -30.64 20.37 21.49
C THR A 829 -30.96 19.44 20.33
N LYS A 830 -31.83 18.46 20.57
CA LYS A 830 -32.25 17.43 19.62
C LYS A 830 -33.67 17.74 19.14
N PHE A 831 -33.81 18.82 18.37
CA PHE A 831 -35.13 19.33 17.99
C PHE A 831 -36.04 18.24 17.41
N VAL A 832 -37.32 18.35 17.74
CA VAL A 832 -38.36 17.46 17.23
C VAL A 832 -39.21 18.22 16.21
N TYR A 833 -39.30 17.70 14.99
CA TYR A 833 -40.16 18.24 13.94
C TYR A 833 -41.55 17.64 14.07
N ILE A 834 -42.59 18.48 14.00
CA ILE A 834 -43.93 18.09 14.42
C ILE A 834 -45.00 18.35 13.36
N SER A 835 -46.11 17.63 13.47
CA SER A 835 -47.34 17.87 12.70
C SER A 835 -48.58 17.82 13.60
N GLY A 836 -49.58 18.64 13.28
CA GLY A 836 -50.88 18.66 13.95
C GLY A 836 -51.03 19.60 15.14
N PHE A 837 -50.00 20.35 15.53
CA PHE A 837 -50.07 21.41 16.54
C PHE A 837 -48.99 22.49 16.30
N LYS A 838 -48.98 23.55 17.10
CA LYS A 838 -47.87 24.51 17.21
C LYS A 838 -47.39 24.57 18.66
N TYR A 839 -46.11 24.82 18.89
CA TYR A 839 -45.60 25.03 20.25
C TYR A 839 -44.67 26.24 20.35
N PHE A 840 -44.67 26.84 21.54
CA PHE A 840 -43.85 28.00 21.90
C PHE A 840 -42.92 27.63 23.03
N TRP A 841 -41.64 27.98 22.92
CA TRP A 841 -40.63 27.61 23.90
C TRP A 841 -39.71 28.77 24.27
N ASP A 842 -39.25 28.79 25.52
CA ASP A 842 -38.42 29.84 26.11
C ASP A 842 -37.12 29.23 26.64
N ASP A 843 -36.01 29.63 26.03
CA ASP A 843 -34.70 29.09 26.36
C ASP A 843 -34.19 29.57 27.73
N SER A 844 -34.76 30.65 28.29
CA SER A 844 -34.41 31.14 29.62
C SER A 844 -34.95 30.27 30.76
N LYS A 845 -35.92 29.39 30.48
CA LYS A 845 -36.52 28.52 31.50
C LYS A 845 -35.65 27.28 31.77
N PRO A 846 -35.70 26.74 33.01
CA PRO A 846 -35.00 25.51 33.35
C PRO A 846 -35.52 24.32 32.54
N TRP A 847 -34.68 23.29 32.40
CA TRP A 847 -35.05 22.02 31.77
C TRP A 847 -36.34 21.46 32.40
N GLY A 848 -37.23 20.92 31.56
CA GLY A 848 -38.58 20.48 31.96
C GLY A 848 -39.64 21.58 31.96
N GLN A 849 -39.27 22.87 31.83
CA GLN A 849 -40.19 24.01 31.82
C GLN A 849 -40.02 24.94 30.60
N LYS A 850 -39.24 24.52 29.60
CA LYS A 850 -38.96 25.32 28.40
C LYS A 850 -40.17 25.45 27.48
N ILE A 851 -41.09 24.49 27.50
CA ILE A 851 -42.31 24.52 26.67
C ILE A 851 -43.39 25.37 27.36
N LYS A 852 -43.67 26.55 26.80
CA LYS A 852 -44.63 27.53 27.31
C LYS A 852 -46.06 27.13 26.94
N GLU A 853 -46.34 27.03 25.64
CA GLU A 853 -47.69 26.73 25.14
C GLU A 853 -47.65 25.70 24.00
N ILE A 854 -48.69 24.89 23.93
CA ILE A 854 -48.99 23.99 22.81
C ILE A 854 -50.39 24.35 22.34
N ILE A 855 -50.52 24.78 21.08
CA ILE A 855 -51.73 25.30 20.46
C ILE A 855 -52.21 24.33 19.38
N LEU A 856 -53.46 23.92 19.46
CA LEU A 856 -54.12 23.03 18.50
C LEU A 856 -54.60 23.80 17.26
N PRO A 857 -54.94 23.11 16.14
CA PRO A 857 -55.36 23.77 14.91
C PRO A 857 -56.62 24.63 15.03
N ASP A 858 -57.48 24.36 16.03
CA ASP A 858 -58.68 25.14 16.34
C ASP A 858 -58.39 26.39 17.19
N GLY A 859 -57.11 26.63 17.54
CA GLY A 859 -56.66 27.75 18.38
C GLY A 859 -56.73 27.48 19.89
N SER A 860 -57.23 26.32 20.33
CA SER A 860 -57.28 25.97 21.75
C SER A 860 -55.91 25.53 22.28
N LYS A 861 -55.70 25.68 23.59
CA LYS A 861 -54.51 25.14 24.28
C LYS A 861 -54.66 23.64 24.49
N ILE A 862 -53.54 22.91 24.47
CA ILE A 862 -53.52 21.48 24.82
C ILE A 862 -54.17 21.25 26.19
N ASN A 863 -54.98 20.20 26.31
CA ASN A 863 -55.47 19.76 27.61
C ASN A 863 -54.51 18.71 28.17
N GLU A 864 -53.84 19.04 29.27
CA GLU A 864 -52.81 18.21 29.90
C GLU A 864 -53.28 16.80 30.27
N THR A 865 -54.58 16.62 30.55
CA THR A 865 -55.18 15.34 30.98
C THR A 865 -55.87 14.57 29.88
N LYS A 866 -56.15 15.21 28.73
CA LYS A 866 -56.80 14.55 27.59
C LYS A 866 -55.79 13.64 26.88
N SER A 867 -56.26 12.49 26.41
CA SER A 867 -55.48 11.57 25.57
C SER A 867 -55.55 11.98 24.10
N TYR A 868 -54.43 11.85 23.42
CA TYR A 868 -54.22 12.11 21.99
C TYR A 868 -53.41 10.97 21.38
N THR A 869 -53.56 10.77 20.08
CA THR A 869 -52.74 9.84 19.31
C THR A 869 -51.57 10.59 18.67
N ILE A 870 -50.36 10.03 18.80
CA ILE A 870 -49.15 10.57 18.19
C ILE A 870 -48.40 9.48 17.45
N THR A 871 -47.87 9.79 16.27
CA THR A 871 -46.94 8.93 15.54
C THR A 871 -45.51 9.42 15.74
N VAL A 872 -44.63 8.53 16.15
CA VAL A 872 -43.17 8.72 16.19
C VAL A 872 -42.49 7.56 15.48
N ASN A 873 -41.18 7.58 15.32
CA ASN A 873 -40.44 6.38 14.93
C ASN A 873 -40.19 5.46 16.14
N ASN A 874 -39.94 4.17 15.90
CA ASN A 874 -39.72 3.15 16.94
C ASN A 874 -38.52 3.50 17.85
N PHE A 875 -37.45 4.07 17.30
CA PHE A 875 -36.32 4.60 18.05
C PHE A 875 -36.76 5.57 19.15
N MET A 876 -37.57 6.59 18.82
CA MET A 876 -38.15 7.51 19.80
C MET A 876 -39.15 6.82 20.73
N ALA A 877 -40.01 5.92 20.22
CA ALA A 877 -41.02 5.21 21.01
C ALA A 877 -40.43 4.34 22.13
N ASP A 878 -39.21 3.85 21.92
CA ASP A 878 -38.42 3.09 22.89
C ASP A 878 -37.44 3.97 23.67
N GLY A 879 -37.61 5.29 23.61
CA GLY A 879 -36.89 6.30 24.38
C GLY A 879 -35.47 6.60 23.92
N GLY A 880 -35.15 6.23 22.67
CA GLY A 880 -33.97 6.71 21.96
C GLY A 880 -33.89 8.23 21.98
N ASP A 881 -32.69 8.76 21.79
CA ASP A 881 -32.35 10.18 21.90
C ASP A 881 -32.65 10.85 23.27
N GLY A 882 -33.11 10.11 24.28
CA GLY A 882 -33.47 10.63 25.59
C GLY A 882 -34.96 10.92 25.76
N PHE A 883 -35.82 10.51 24.80
CA PHE A 883 -37.28 10.67 24.86
C PHE A 883 -37.95 9.63 25.78
N GLY A 884 -37.42 9.47 27.00
CA GLY A 884 -37.83 8.44 27.95
C GLY A 884 -39.31 8.49 28.36
N SER A 885 -39.95 9.66 28.28
CA SER A 885 -41.38 9.81 28.56
C SER A 885 -42.26 8.93 27.65
N LEU A 886 -41.85 8.68 26.41
CA LEU A 886 -42.59 7.88 25.43
C LEU A 886 -42.66 6.40 25.79
N LYS A 887 -41.74 5.88 26.61
CA LYS A 887 -41.79 4.49 27.11
C LYS A 887 -43.05 4.19 27.92
N THR A 888 -43.63 5.22 28.53
CA THR A 888 -44.86 5.12 29.34
C THR A 888 -46.15 5.36 28.55
N ALA A 889 -46.04 5.66 27.25
CA ALA A 889 -47.20 5.81 26.38
C ALA A 889 -47.91 4.46 26.18
N THR A 890 -49.22 4.52 25.94
CA THR A 890 -50.08 3.32 25.86
C THR A 890 -50.54 3.06 24.43
N ASN A 891 -51.19 1.90 24.19
CA ASN A 891 -51.76 1.51 22.89
C ASN A 891 -50.74 1.58 21.73
N LYS A 892 -49.52 1.05 21.93
CA LYS A 892 -48.49 0.98 20.89
C LYS A 892 -49.00 0.19 19.69
N LEU A 893 -49.01 0.79 18.51
CA LEU A 893 -49.29 0.14 17.23
C LEU A 893 -48.16 0.43 16.26
N VAL A 894 -47.47 -0.61 15.80
CA VAL A 894 -46.40 -0.53 14.81
C VAL A 894 -47.02 -0.52 13.40
N GLY A 895 -46.57 0.39 12.57
CA GLY A 895 -46.96 0.59 11.18
C GLY A 895 -45.84 0.24 10.20
N PRO A 896 -45.86 0.80 8.97
CA PRO A 896 -44.78 0.62 8.02
C PRO A 896 -43.51 1.36 8.45
N THR A 897 -42.39 1.11 7.76
CA THR A 897 -41.18 1.91 7.94
C THR A 897 -41.43 3.38 7.63
N ASP A 898 -40.68 4.26 8.28
CA ASP A 898 -40.75 5.69 8.14
C ASP A 898 -40.49 6.17 6.69
N LEU A 899 -39.53 5.57 6.01
CA LEU A 899 -39.29 5.75 4.58
C LEU A 899 -40.51 5.37 3.74
N GLN A 900 -41.10 4.21 4.00
CA GLN A 900 -42.28 3.73 3.26
C GLN A 900 -43.47 4.68 3.46
N GLY A 901 -43.71 5.16 4.69
CA GLY A 901 -44.74 6.16 4.97
C GLY A 901 -44.51 7.49 4.24
N LEU A 902 -43.25 7.94 4.10
CA LEU A 902 -42.92 9.11 3.29
C LEU A 902 -43.17 8.88 1.80
N ILE A 903 -42.78 7.71 1.27
CA ILE A 903 -43.02 7.31 -0.12
C ILE A 903 -44.52 7.30 -0.42
N ASP A 904 -45.32 6.66 0.43
CA ASP A 904 -46.76 6.51 0.24
C ASP A 904 -47.47 7.86 0.30
N TYR A 905 -47.07 8.74 1.22
CA TYR A 905 -47.56 10.10 1.28
C TYR A 905 -47.26 10.89 0.00
N ILE A 906 -46.03 10.81 -0.51
CA ILE A 906 -45.63 11.51 -1.74
C ILE A 906 -46.36 10.94 -2.96
N LYS A 907 -46.50 9.61 -3.06
CA LYS A 907 -47.29 8.95 -4.11
C LYS A 907 -48.75 9.38 -4.07
N PHE A 908 -49.34 9.49 -2.88
CA PHE A 908 -50.70 9.96 -2.68
C PHE A 908 -50.88 11.44 -3.09
N LYS A 909 -49.92 12.30 -2.74
CA LYS A 909 -49.96 13.73 -3.10
C LYS A 909 -49.60 14.00 -4.56
N HIS A 910 -48.83 13.12 -5.20
CA HIS A 910 -48.18 13.25 -6.52
C HIS A 910 -47.18 14.42 -6.65
N SER A 911 -47.47 15.55 -6.02
CA SER A 911 -46.63 16.74 -5.96
C SER A 911 -46.62 17.31 -4.54
N VAL A 912 -45.43 17.58 -4.01
CA VAL A 912 -45.23 18.07 -2.64
C VAL A 912 -44.44 19.37 -2.61
N SER A 913 -44.72 20.16 -1.56
CA SER A 913 -43.94 21.33 -1.17
C SER A 913 -43.97 21.43 0.34
N ALA A 914 -42.90 21.93 0.96
CA ALA A 914 -42.87 22.21 2.38
C ALA A 914 -42.01 23.45 2.66
N LYS A 915 -42.37 24.16 3.73
CA LYS A 915 -41.74 25.42 4.18
C LYS A 915 -41.82 25.53 5.70
N TYR A 916 -41.20 26.57 6.25
CA TYR A 916 -41.45 26.95 7.63
C TYR A 916 -42.87 27.49 7.79
N GLU A 917 -43.60 26.99 8.79
CA GLU A 917 -44.99 27.35 9.09
C GLU A 917 -45.15 27.92 10.52
N GLY A 918 -44.03 28.07 11.24
CA GLY A 918 -44.02 28.44 12.64
C GLY A 918 -44.64 27.35 13.51
N ARG A 919 -44.36 26.08 13.21
CA ARG A 919 -44.79 24.93 14.02
C ARG A 919 -44.09 24.90 15.37
N SER A 920 -42.86 25.38 15.42
CA SER A 920 -42.11 25.71 16.62
C SER A 920 -41.77 27.19 16.62
N THR A 921 -41.86 27.85 17.78
CA THR A 921 -41.48 29.26 17.91
C THR A 921 -40.77 29.52 19.23
N ARG A 922 -39.48 29.85 19.14
CA ARG A 922 -38.73 30.42 20.27
C ARG A 922 -39.33 31.79 20.64
N VAL A 923 -39.83 31.92 21.86
CA VAL A 923 -40.24 33.20 22.45
C VAL A 923 -39.09 33.76 23.27
N VAL A 924 -38.82 35.06 23.08
CA VAL A 924 -37.93 35.83 23.96
C VAL A 924 -38.85 36.66 24.85
N ASP A 925 -38.86 36.41 26.16
CA ASP A 925 -39.45 37.38 27.09
C ASP A 925 -38.63 38.68 26.92
N SER A 926 -39.20 39.66 26.23
CA SER A 926 -38.59 40.99 26.15
C SER A 926 -38.55 41.55 27.57
N PRO A 927 -37.40 41.99 28.10
CA PRO A 927 -37.44 42.81 29.30
C PRO A 927 -38.25 44.06 28.96
N THR A 928 -39.15 44.42 29.86
CA THR A 928 -39.94 45.66 29.80
C THR A 928 -39.02 46.82 29.42
N PRO A 929 -39.39 47.72 28.47
CA PRO A 929 -38.51 48.80 28.07
C PRO A 929 -38.18 49.67 29.29
N VAL A 930 -36.91 49.67 29.69
CA VAL A 930 -36.38 50.67 30.60
C VAL A 930 -36.36 51.99 29.81
N PRO A 931 -36.93 53.09 30.32
CA PRO A 931 -36.89 54.36 29.63
C PRO A 931 -35.42 54.82 29.47
N THR A 932 -35.03 55.08 28.23
CA THR A 932 -33.70 55.59 27.87
C THR A 932 -33.45 56.94 28.54
N PRO A 933 -32.29 57.17 29.19
CA PRO A 933 -31.89 58.49 29.63
C PRO A 933 -31.60 59.40 28.42
N VAL A 934 -32.04 60.66 28.53
CA VAL A 934 -31.86 61.73 27.55
C VAL A 934 -30.36 61.93 27.23
N PRO A 935 -29.95 61.94 25.95
CA PRO A 935 -28.56 62.21 25.58
C PRO A 935 -28.21 63.71 25.73
N THR A 936 -27.09 63.98 26.38
CA THR A 936 -26.37 65.27 26.40
C THR A 936 -25.69 65.50 25.04
N PRO A 937 -25.66 66.73 24.49
CA PRO A 937 -25.09 67.00 23.17
C PRO A 937 -23.55 66.96 23.18
N VAL A 938 -22.95 66.33 22.16
CA VAL A 938 -21.49 66.29 21.90
C VAL A 938 -21.27 66.64 20.41
N PRO A 939 -20.20 67.39 20.05
CA PRO A 939 -20.27 68.41 19.01
C PRO A 939 -20.00 67.90 17.59
N THR A 940 -20.51 68.70 16.65
CA THR A 940 -20.44 68.61 15.18
C THR A 940 -19.00 68.62 14.64
N PRO A 941 -18.60 67.65 13.80
CA PRO A 941 -17.43 67.79 12.94
C PRO A 941 -17.78 68.55 11.65
N THR A 942 -16.91 69.52 11.31
CA THR A 942 -16.91 70.36 10.10
C THR A 942 -16.57 69.56 8.82
N PRO A 943 -17.10 69.92 7.63
CA PRO A 943 -16.93 69.13 6.39
C PRO A 943 -15.74 69.58 5.53
N THR A 944 -15.06 68.64 4.84
CA THR A 944 -14.19 68.94 3.67
C THR A 944 -13.83 67.64 2.90
N PRO A 945 -13.35 67.67 1.64
CA PRO A 945 -14.10 67.87 0.40
C PRO A 945 -14.07 66.64 -0.56
N THR A 946 -14.99 66.63 -1.52
CA THR A 946 -15.04 65.70 -2.66
C THR A 946 -13.83 65.86 -3.60
N PRO A 947 -13.16 64.77 -4.04
CA PRO A 947 -12.17 64.85 -5.12
C PRO A 947 -12.80 64.71 -6.52
N THR A 948 -12.40 65.66 -7.37
CA THR A 948 -12.65 65.83 -8.82
C THR A 948 -11.96 64.74 -9.67
N PRO A 949 -12.53 64.32 -10.83
CA PRO A 949 -11.91 63.33 -11.72
C PRO A 949 -10.77 63.92 -12.56
N THR A 950 -9.74 63.10 -12.86
CA THR A 950 -8.62 63.42 -13.78
C THR A 950 -8.40 62.24 -14.76
N PRO A 951 -7.70 62.40 -15.90
CA PRO A 951 -8.25 62.13 -17.22
C PRO A 951 -7.66 60.89 -17.91
N VAL A 952 -8.36 60.44 -18.96
CA VAL A 952 -7.97 59.37 -19.90
C VAL A 952 -6.83 59.84 -20.82
N PRO A 953 -5.78 59.03 -21.05
CA PRO A 953 -4.83 59.28 -22.13
C PRO A 953 -5.23 58.57 -23.44
N VAL A 954 -5.06 59.29 -24.57
CA VAL A 954 -5.27 58.88 -25.97
C VAL A 954 -3.90 58.48 -26.59
N PRO A 955 -3.83 57.54 -27.56
CA PRO A 955 -2.58 56.90 -28.01
C PRO A 955 -1.94 57.58 -29.24
N THR A 956 -0.65 57.31 -29.51
CA THR A 956 0.05 57.50 -30.83
C THR A 956 1.38 56.70 -30.84
N PRO A 957 2.07 56.42 -31.98
CA PRO A 957 2.26 55.06 -32.52
C PRO A 957 3.74 54.55 -32.63
N THR A 958 3.83 53.25 -32.99
CA THR A 958 4.89 52.30 -33.47
C THR A 958 6.28 52.83 -33.90
N PRO A 959 7.39 52.02 -33.82
CA PRO A 959 7.63 50.87 -34.71
C PRO A 959 8.25 49.59 -34.08
N THR A 960 8.05 48.49 -34.81
CA THR A 960 8.52 47.09 -34.68
C THR A 960 10.06 46.93 -34.64
N PRO A 961 10.58 45.86 -34.02
CA PRO A 961 11.13 44.77 -34.84
C PRO A 961 10.71 43.35 -34.40
N THR A 962 10.69 42.50 -35.42
CA THR A 962 10.28 41.09 -35.51
C THR A 962 11.06 40.14 -34.60
N PRO A 963 10.39 39.14 -34.01
CA PRO A 963 10.95 37.80 -33.86
C PRO A 963 10.21 36.78 -34.74
N GLU A 964 11.04 35.87 -35.23
CA GLU A 964 10.93 34.75 -36.16
C GLU A 964 9.71 33.81 -35.96
N PRO A 965 9.19 33.17 -37.03
CA PRO A 965 8.04 32.28 -36.94
C PRO A 965 8.39 30.98 -36.18
N THR A 966 7.62 30.69 -35.13
CA THR A 966 7.59 29.34 -34.54
C THR A 966 6.66 28.46 -35.38
N PRO A 967 7.11 27.28 -35.83
CA PRO A 967 6.36 26.45 -36.77
C PRO A 967 5.06 25.92 -36.16
N GLU A 968 4.04 25.84 -37.02
CA GLU A 968 2.79 25.12 -36.80
C GLU A 968 3.10 23.65 -36.44
N PRO A 969 2.49 23.07 -35.40
CA PRO A 969 2.74 21.68 -35.07
C PRO A 969 2.19 20.78 -36.18
N GLU A 970 3.07 19.96 -36.75
CA GLU A 970 2.67 18.83 -37.59
C GLU A 970 1.59 18.00 -36.88
N PRO A 971 0.61 17.44 -37.62
CA PRO A 971 -0.40 16.58 -37.04
C PRO A 971 0.30 15.41 -36.34
N THR A 972 0.17 15.38 -35.02
CA THR A 972 0.66 14.28 -34.19
C THR A 972 0.03 13.00 -34.73
N PRO A 973 0.79 11.94 -35.05
CA PRO A 973 0.19 10.67 -35.45
C PRO A 973 -0.77 10.23 -34.35
N ALA A 974 -2.01 9.92 -34.72
CA ALA A 974 -3.03 9.50 -33.78
C ALA A 974 -2.48 8.36 -32.92
N GLY A 975 -2.39 8.59 -31.61
CA GLY A 975 -1.89 7.60 -30.67
C GLY A 975 -2.70 6.29 -30.79
N PRO A 976 -2.10 5.15 -30.41
CA PRO A 976 -2.76 3.85 -30.54
C PRO A 976 -4.12 3.84 -29.84
N VAL A 977 -5.18 3.44 -30.56
CA VAL A 977 -6.55 3.36 -30.03
C VAL A 977 -6.66 2.09 -29.17
N TYR A 978 -7.03 2.24 -27.90
CA TYR A 978 -7.18 1.09 -26.99
C TYR A 978 -8.65 0.63 -26.86
N TRP A 979 -8.87 -0.68 -26.96
CA TRP A 979 -10.16 -1.31 -26.67
C TRP A 979 -9.97 -2.58 -25.83
N LYS A 980 -10.53 -2.57 -24.62
CA LYS A 980 -10.33 -3.61 -23.59
C LYS A 980 -8.85 -3.86 -23.28
N GLY A 981 -8.11 -2.78 -22.98
CA GLY A 981 -6.73 -2.84 -22.47
C GLY A 981 -5.65 -3.23 -23.48
N THR A 982 -5.98 -3.35 -24.78
CA THR A 982 -4.99 -3.65 -25.84
C THR A 982 -5.20 -2.76 -27.06
N VAL A 983 -4.12 -2.50 -27.79
CA VAL A 983 -4.12 -1.68 -29.01
C VAL A 983 -5.00 -2.34 -30.07
N LEU A 984 -6.02 -1.61 -30.51
CA LEU A 984 -6.90 -1.99 -31.61
C LEU A 984 -6.11 -1.83 -32.91
N LYS A 985 -5.86 -2.93 -33.62
CA LYS A 985 -5.13 -2.90 -34.90
C LYS A 985 -6.08 -2.54 -36.05
N PRO A 986 -5.61 -1.83 -37.09
CA PRO A 986 -6.40 -1.56 -38.29
C PRO A 986 -7.04 -2.83 -38.86
N GLY A 987 -8.31 -2.76 -39.22
CA GLY A 987 -9.09 -3.90 -39.70
C GLY A 987 -9.60 -4.87 -38.62
N GLN A 988 -9.39 -4.63 -37.32
CA GLN A 988 -10.07 -5.39 -36.27
C GLN A 988 -11.51 -4.92 -36.11
N ILE A 989 -12.45 -5.83 -36.34
CA ILE A 989 -13.89 -5.55 -36.29
C ILE A 989 -14.55 -6.02 -35.00
N GLY A 990 -13.83 -6.74 -34.14
CA GLY A 990 -14.40 -7.26 -32.89
C GLY A 990 -13.48 -8.16 -32.09
N MET A 991 -14.06 -8.79 -31.08
CA MET A 991 -13.41 -9.75 -30.21
C MET A 991 -14.41 -10.86 -29.89
N ILE A 992 -13.93 -12.09 -29.84
CA ILE A 992 -14.68 -13.24 -29.37
C ILE A 992 -14.12 -13.71 -28.04
N THR A 993 -15.01 -14.13 -27.15
CA THR A 993 -14.68 -14.99 -26.01
C THR A 993 -15.33 -16.34 -26.23
N VAL A 994 -14.54 -17.41 -26.17
CA VAL A 994 -15.06 -18.78 -26.26
C VAL A 994 -15.83 -19.08 -24.97
N THR A 995 -17.12 -19.40 -25.07
CA THR A 995 -17.99 -19.74 -23.92
C THR A 995 -18.23 -21.24 -23.81
N LYS A 996 -18.09 -21.98 -24.92
CA LYS A 996 -18.08 -23.46 -24.99
C LYS A 996 -17.02 -23.89 -25.98
N SER A 997 -16.45 -25.08 -25.79
CA SER A 997 -15.35 -25.55 -26.63
C SER A 997 -15.67 -25.46 -28.13
N ILE A 998 -14.74 -24.95 -28.93
CA ILE A 998 -14.95 -24.73 -30.37
C ILE A 998 -13.66 -24.99 -31.17
N ASN A 999 -13.81 -25.50 -32.39
CA ASN A 999 -12.68 -25.79 -33.26
C ASN A 999 -12.06 -24.50 -33.82
N LEU A 1000 -10.74 -24.40 -33.71
CA LEU A 1000 -9.92 -23.43 -34.44
C LEU A 1000 -9.46 -24.07 -35.74
N TRP A 1001 -9.76 -23.42 -36.85
CA TRP A 1001 -9.42 -23.85 -38.20
C TRP A 1001 -8.35 -22.94 -38.80
N LYS A 1002 -7.55 -23.47 -39.72
CA LYS A 1002 -6.64 -22.69 -40.57
C LYS A 1002 -6.95 -22.96 -42.02
N ASN A 1003 -7.04 -21.90 -42.83
CA ASN A 1003 -7.17 -22.04 -44.28
C ASN A 1003 -5.80 -22.32 -44.89
N GLU A 1004 -5.63 -23.52 -45.44
CA GLU A 1004 -4.46 -23.92 -46.21
C GLU A 1004 -4.93 -24.27 -47.63
N ASN A 1005 -4.54 -23.44 -48.61
CA ASN A 1005 -4.87 -23.59 -50.03
C ASN A 1005 -6.39 -23.74 -50.33
N GLY A 1006 -7.24 -23.01 -49.61
CA GLY A 1006 -8.70 -23.01 -49.82
C GLY A 1006 -9.44 -24.11 -49.04
N LYS A 1007 -8.75 -24.91 -48.21
CA LYS A 1007 -9.36 -25.91 -47.33
C LYS A 1007 -9.10 -25.59 -45.87
N LEU A 1008 -10.12 -25.79 -45.03
CA LEU A 1008 -10.01 -25.60 -43.59
C LEU A 1008 -9.46 -26.86 -42.93
N VAL A 1009 -8.29 -26.72 -42.29
CA VAL A 1009 -7.64 -27.77 -41.50
C VAL A 1009 -7.83 -27.46 -40.02
N LEU A 1010 -8.22 -28.45 -39.23
CA LEU A 1010 -8.37 -28.29 -37.78
C LEU A 1010 -6.99 -28.08 -37.14
N VAL A 1011 -6.81 -26.96 -36.45
CA VAL A 1011 -5.57 -26.66 -35.71
C VAL A 1011 -5.64 -27.28 -34.32
N ARG A 1012 -6.70 -26.96 -33.57
CA ARG A 1012 -6.97 -27.47 -32.22
C ARG A 1012 -8.37 -27.09 -31.77
N VAL A 1013 -8.84 -27.69 -30.67
CA VAL A 1013 -10.05 -27.27 -29.96
C VAL A 1013 -9.69 -26.16 -28.97
N LEU A 1014 -10.41 -25.03 -29.04
CA LEU A 1014 -10.35 -23.95 -28.08
C LEU A 1014 -11.29 -24.25 -26.91
N LYS A 1015 -10.87 -23.93 -25.69
CA LYS A 1015 -11.61 -24.12 -24.44
C LYS A 1015 -12.34 -22.83 -24.01
N PRO A 1016 -13.40 -22.92 -23.18
CA PRO A 1016 -14.06 -21.75 -22.60
C PRO A 1016 -13.08 -20.80 -21.89
N GLY A 1017 -13.32 -19.49 -21.97
CA GLY A 1017 -12.47 -18.44 -21.40
C GLY A 1017 -11.38 -17.92 -22.32
N GLN A 1018 -11.09 -18.60 -23.45
CA GLN A 1018 -10.09 -18.11 -24.41
C GLN A 1018 -10.65 -16.97 -25.26
N VAL A 1019 -9.86 -15.91 -25.43
CA VAL A 1019 -10.26 -14.65 -26.09
C VAL A 1019 -9.44 -14.41 -27.35
N PHE A 1020 -10.08 -14.02 -28.44
CA PHE A 1020 -9.41 -13.74 -29.72
C PHE A 1020 -9.95 -12.48 -30.39
N ARG A 1021 -9.09 -11.76 -31.11
CA ARG A 1021 -9.48 -10.62 -31.96
C ARG A 1021 -10.07 -11.13 -33.26
N VAL A 1022 -11.05 -10.41 -33.78
CA VAL A 1022 -11.70 -10.70 -35.06
C VAL A 1022 -11.35 -9.61 -36.05
N TYR A 1023 -10.88 -10.01 -37.23
CA TYR A 1023 -10.50 -9.11 -38.31
C TYR A 1023 -11.52 -9.10 -39.44
N ASN A 1024 -12.23 -10.21 -39.64
CA ASN A 1024 -13.29 -10.29 -40.62
C ASN A 1024 -14.33 -11.34 -40.23
N TYR A 1025 -15.51 -11.21 -40.82
CA TYR A 1025 -16.53 -12.24 -40.81
C TYR A 1025 -16.69 -12.77 -42.24
N VAL A 1026 -16.45 -14.05 -42.44
CA VAL A 1026 -16.53 -14.71 -43.75
C VAL A 1026 -17.83 -15.50 -43.80
N GLY A 1027 -18.69 -15.19 -44.78
CA GLY A 1027 -20.01 -15.81 -44.92
C GLY A 1027 -20.01 -17.27 -45.41
N ALA A 1028 -18.86 -17.80 -45.83
CA ALA A 1028 -18.73 -19.18 -46.27
C ALA A 1028 -18.92 -20.18 -45.10
N HIS A 1029 -19.54 -21.33 -45.37
CA HIS A 1029 -19.71 -22.44 -44.42
C HIS A 1029 -20.39 -22.08 -43.08
N GLY A 1030 -21.53 -21.37 -43.13
CA GLY A 1030 -22.35 -21.11 -41.93
C GLY A 1030 -21.89 -19.93 -41.08
N GLY A 1031 -20.95 -19.13 -41.57
CA GLY A 1031 -20.43 -17.93 -40.91
C GLY A 1031 -19.21 -18.24 -40.06
N GLN A 1032 -18.08 -17.58 -40.35
CA GLN A 1032 -16.83 -17.79 -39.63
C GLN A 1032 -16.19 -16.45 -39.24
N TYR A 1033 -15.65 -16.37 -38.02
CA TYR A 1033 -14.85 -15.22 -37.58
C TYR A 1033 -13.38 -15.50 -37.85
N GLY A 1034 -12.74 -14.65 -38.67
CA GLY A 1034 -11.32 -14.73 -38.93
C GLY A 1034 -10.51 -14.02 -37.85
N LEU A 1035 -9.55 -14.74 -37.28
CA LEU A 1035 -8.73 -14.29 -36.14
C LEU A 1035 -7.37 -13.73 -36.56
N GLY A 1036 -7.17 -13.52 -37.87
CA GLY A 1036 -5.90 -13.15 -38.47
C GLY A 1036 -5.04 -14.37 -38.84
N ALA A 1037 -4.02 -14.15 -39.66
CA ALA A 1037 -3.07 -15.20 -40.12
C ALA A 1037 -3.74 -16.46 -40.73
N GLY A 1038 -4.90 -16.30 -41.38
CA GLY A 1038 -5.66 -17.40 -41.99
C GLY A 1038 -6.36 -18.33 -40.99
N LEU A 1039 -6.47 -17.95 -39.71
CA LEU A 1039 -7.20 -18.68 -38.69
C LEU A 1039 -8.67 -18.29 -38.63
N PHE A 1040 -9.54 -19.26 -38.46
CA PHE A 1040 -10.99 -19.09 -38.44
C PHE A 1040 -11.62 -19.91 -37.32
N ILE A 1041 -12.70 -19.39 -36.76
CA ILE A 1041 -13.62 -20.18 -35.94
C ILE A 1041 -15.03 -20.06 -36.51
N THR A 1042 -15.83 -21.11 -36.35
CA THR A 1042 -17.22 -21.11 -36.81
C THR A 1042 -18.11 -20.29 -35.89
N ASN A 1043 -19.06 -19.55 -36.46
CA ASN A 1043 -20.05 -18.78 -35.71
C ASN A 1043 -21.15 -19.71 -35.18
N MET A 1044 -20.90 -20.32 -34.03
CA MET A 1044 -21.95 -20.95 -33.24
C MET A 1044 -22.38 -19.97 -32.15
N LYS A 1045 -23.54 -19.32 -32.33
CA LYS A 1045 -24.07 -18.24 -31.49
C LYS A 1045 -24.09 -18.54 -29.98
N THR A 1046 -24.01 -19.80 -29.59
CA THR A 1046 -24.01 -20.28 -28.19
C THR A 1046 -22.63 -20.61 -27.63
N ASN A 1047 -21.60 -20.72 -28.48
CA ASN A 1047 -20.26 -21.15 -28.09
C ASN A 1047 -19.24 -20.01 -28.02
N ILE A 1048 -19.62 -18.83 -28.50
CA ILE A 1048 -18.79 -17.63 -28.46
C ILE A 1048 -19.65 -16.42 -28.08
N LYS A 1049 -19.06 -15.50 -27.31
CA LYS A 1049 -19.58 -14.15 -27.12
C LYS A 1049 -18.79 -13.22 -28.04
N TYR A 1050 -19.44 -12.68 -29.07
CA TYR A 1050 -18.85 -11.69 -29.97
C TYR A 1050 -19.17 -10.27 -29.50
N GLU A 1051 -18.15 -9.43 -29.43
CA GLU A 1051 -18.26 -8.02 -29.05
C GLU A 1051 -17.58 -7.18 -30.14
N THR A 1052 -18.12 -6.00 -30.42
CA THR A 1052 -17.56 -5.05 -31.41
C THR A 1052 -17.18 -3.75 -30.70
N PRO A 1053 -16.07 -3.07 -31.08
CA PRO A 1053 -15.80 -1.73 -30.61
C PRO A 1053 -16.89 -0.75 -31.08
N SER A 1054 -17.01 0.41 -30.43
CA SER A 1054 -17.93 1.46 -30.88
C SER A 1054 -17.53 1.95 -32.27
N LYS A 1055 -18.50 2.45 -33.04
CA LYS A 1055 -18.26 2.99 -34.39
C LYS A 1055 -17.15 4.05 -34.41
N ALA A 1056 -17.13 4.95 -33.43
CA ALA A 1056 -16.08 5.95 -33.27
C ALA A 1056 -14.68 5.36 -33.03
N LYS A 1057 -14.56 4.26 -32.27
CA LYS A 1057 -13.27 3.56 -32.05
C LYS A 1057 -12.80 2.82 -33.30
N LEU A 1058 -13.73 2.29 -34.09
CA LEU A 1058 -13.44 1.68 -35.39
C LEU A 1058 -13.01 2.72 -36.42
N GLU A 1059 -13.65 3.88 -36.44
CA GLU A 1059 -13.28 5.00 -37.34
C GLU A 1059 -11.89 5.55 -36.99
N GLN A 1060 -11.58 5.75 -35.70
CA GLN A 1060 -10.25 6.18 -35.26
C GLN A 1060 -9.13 5.16 -35.53
N ALA A 1061 -9.42 3.86 -35.52
CA ALA A 1061 -8.41 2.83 -35.80
C ALA A 1061 -8.21 2.53 -37.29
N ASN A 1062 -9.08 3.06 -38.16
CA ASN A 1062 -9.02 2.88 -39.63
C ASN A 1062 -8.63 4.19 -40.37
N GLN A 1063 -8.48 5.30 -39.67
CA GLN A 1063 -7.80 6.51 -40.13
C GLN A 1063 -6.29 6.31 -40.02
#